data_AF-B8I964-F1
#
_entry.id   AF-B8I964-F1
#
_cell.length_a   1.000
_cell.length_b   1.000
_cell.length_c   1.000
_cell.angle_alpha   90.00
_cell.angle_beta   90.00
_cell.angle_gamma   90.00
#
_symmetry.space_group_name_H-M   'P 1'
#
loop_
_entity.id
_entity.type
_entity.pdbx_description
1 polymer ?
#
loop_
_entity_poly.entity_id
_entity_poly.type
_entity_poly.pdbx_seq_one_letter_code
_entity_poly.pdbx_strand_id
1 'polypeptide(L)'
;MVNELSPKSVKSCDDDLYQLHLCKSRDKVILRALKGSTPVKLSLLASEIILPDKLRGLLKKDKEYTVVNLQWLENLKKYLCALTENSPEGMVKVVISKEIEALKRQNVPQSFNVMYSWSEYNKGIGRQLPAEVIYCGKGCFKFKNYYWIINGVDEEDDRWLRKEYIHGSEIIDFITNILPKWEKQSLPYISKIKYVDESILDVVVKQVCEESIELLINWRVNSEELSCIPSLPGYFFADGIIMPGILPKELGIEILKKSGNYILKGDSTAVFMKEIWPKISQYTKGDVDALLRMHKVVSEHCELVLSIRRLEKNGIGRIIGIPKFVFNNLIVKAKDILPKLNNKNRFIKIDSNWIPVENIKKVWKLGNNDGEFIEIEFSEVAEKRISPLKGTWNRVEYPNINLPYGEETRSVIARHIEFLREWGIPGGVVCNLELCSKVFLEAFIHFIRKNPTARILVIGKKNELDLVYEKGPYVVNAMYEGTKRDPQLRNDMTGLIMATPRAIEEYEGLAEVEWDIMCILDANNIVKTHHSKLYRILTKYSVGMVIGHFSSSDFLSRQVLYNTISDIFKVKNGKTAWKYGLYDSEKIETKNQKVPVVLENSLQEVSVNGIPASKNLPVTPKPEKREFIRDIQELNICVTSKHTGYIQSDYYEKAYRFLERARSFEHYKADSAKYVPFSCEWPTYDSMSIHQREWYFWWREQVRMGLYLETDLSYVLVYIYELVNLVGVSDPIDGYEKLYTIWEIYRNKYLKLDFHLLEWIMDYIIINDCPIDFIEILKDNISRCPYFHLPDFLIPYYTDEELSKMSTTLIARFIDYPLKKSKFYTGIHQELLDKYIPRAIAEVNFYLKDRFGKGIFELYKPTKFQKIIRVPFQGAVYGRRGEKELTATVIPYSQHGPLREFLTSVVKHTENKIRELKKFSGKLQGYTLERDIQRIIDKLIQKTAVSEIMTKAKPKINIDTSKVKQLIKDSDQVCEKLISGLEEYETVSNKPEEVSDIEEYTIDGVISEDTLTDSGDIYNILMLLTQDEKNLIKILLQNGFEAEDELIVNQMQGIFIETLIDHINEISLDIIGDMLVSSKDSSKVIEEDYREELLSLEDYLNVINEENEADGLPDEWKEFKTRLTDYQIQTLKAIVEIEEPMKEINKICEENLIMPAMLIDSVNEVAVETIGDIIIDPDRLPPLIIEGTVEILSRLVKIYL
;
A
#
# COMPACT_ATOMS: atom_id res chain seq x y z
N MET A 1 49.84 55.01 -6.90
CA MET A 1 51.13 55.29 -7.56
C MET A 1 52.25 54.75 -6.68
N VAL A 2 53.03 53.89 -7.32
CA VAL A 2 54.37 53.33 -7.06
C VAL A 2 55.35 54.14 -6.16
N ASN A 3 55.99 53.38 -5.25
CA ASN A 3 57.37 53.38 -4.73
C ASN A 3 57.96 54.38 -3.70
N GLU A 4 58.57 53.74 -2.68
CA GLU A 4 59.96 53.90 -2.14
C GLU A 4 60.38 55.24 -1.48
N LEU A 5 61.22 55.33 -0.44
CA LEU A 5 62.24 54.48 0.17
C LEU A 5 62.53 55.04 1.59
N SER A 6 62.96 54.17 2.51
CA SER A 6 63.47 54.48 3.87
C SER A 6 64.73 55.38 3.90
N PRO A 7 65.14 55.89 5.09
CA PRO A 7 66.31 55.26 5.73
C PRO A 7 66.32 55.19 7.28
N LYS A 8 66.67 53.98 7.75
CA LYS A 8 67.45 53.53 8.93
C LYS A 8 67.77 54.51 10.08
N SER A 9 67.57 54.03 11.33
CA SER A 9 68.48 54.27 12.46
C SER A 9 68.52 53.10 13.48
N VAL A 10 69.74 52.57 13.65
CA VAL A 10 70.38 51.91 14.82
C VAL A 10 69.74 50.64 15.43
N LYS A 11 70.35 49.47 15.14
CA LYS A 11 70.24 48.21 15.92
C LYS A 11 71.27 48.21 17.07
N SER A 12 70.83 47.89 18.29
CA SER A 12 71.71 47.51 19.42
C SER A 12 71.96 46.00 19.43
N CYS A 13 73.17 45.57 19.80
CA CYS A 13 73.66 44.19 19.75
C CYS A 13 73.01 43.14 20.69
N ASP A 14 71.81 43.38 21.27
CA ASP A 14 71.14 42.44 22.19
C ASP A 14 69.89 41.74 21.60
N ASP A 15 69.55 41.99 20.33
CA ASP A 15 68.29 41.55 19.71
C ASP A 15 68.24 40.07 19.28
N ASP A 16 69.30 39.28 19.50
CA ASP A 16 69.37 37.87 19.06
C ASP A 16 69.30 36.83 20.20
N LEU A 17 69.09 37.27 21.45
CA LEU A 17 69.06 36.38 22.62
C LEU A 17 67.66 35.77 22.86
N TYR A 18 67.60 34.45 23.03
CA TYR A 18 66.38 33.74 23.41
C TYR A 18 66.13 33.84 24.92
N GLN A 19 64.89 34.11 25.34
CA GLN A 19 64.50 34.17 26.75
C GLN A 19 63.41 33.16 27.08
N LEU A 20 63.59 32.38 28.16
CA LEU A 20 62.57 31.49 28.71
C LEU A 20 61.97 32.10 29.97
N HIS A 21 60.68 32.45 29.91
CA HIS A 21 59.96 33.05 31.02
C HIS A 21 59.06 32.01 31.68
N LEU A 22 59.36 31.67 32.94
CA LEU A 22 58.47 30.90 33.80
C LEU A 22 57.68 31.90 34.67
N CYS A 23 56.46 32.21 34.23
CA CYS A 23 55.63 33.25 34.83
C CYS A 23 54.22 32.73 35.16
N LYS A 24 53.54 33.44 36.07
CA LYS A 24 52.16 33.14 36.42
C LYS A 24 51.24 33.85 35.45
N SER A 25 50.25 33.14 34.94
CA SER A 25 49.16 33.71 34.15
C SER A 25 47.83 33.24 34.76
N ARG A 26 47.09 34.19 35.36
CA ARG A 26 45.93 33.90 36.23
C ARG A 26 46.33 32.91 37.35
N ASP A 27 45.65 31.76 37.47
CA ASP A 27 45.95 30.72 38.47
C ASP A 27 46.90 29.63 37.97
N LYS A 28 47.43 29.76 36.75
CA LYS A 28 48.29 28.75 36.12
C LYS A 28 49.74 29.22 36.05
N VAL A 29 50.66 28.27 36.19
CA VAL A 29 52.08 28.47 35.90
C VAL A 29 52.32 28.16 34.43
N ILE A 30 52.92 29.09 33.69
CA ILE A 30 53.22 28.92 32.27
C ILE A 30 54.71 29.12 32.00
N LEU A 31 55.22 28.34 31.04
CA LEU A 31 56.53 28.52 30.46
C LEU A 31 56.35 29.06 29.03
N ARG A 32 56.97 30.19 28.71
CA ARG A 32 56.92 30.81 27.38
C ARG A 32 58.33 31.18 26.89
N ALA A 33 58.52 31.20 25.58
CA ALA A 33 59.78 31.60 24.95
C ALA A 33 59.62 32.95 24.23
N LEU A 34 60.64 33.80 24.32
CA LEU A 34 60.75 35.08 23.63
C LEU A 34 62.10 35.14 22.89
N LYS A 35 62.20 35.87 21.77
CA LYS A 35 63.48 36.28 21.18
C LYS A 35 63.48 37.81 21.18
N GLY A 36 64.40 38.43 21.92
CA GLY A 36 64.25 39.84 22.29
C GLY A 36 62.92 40.09 23.02
N SER A 37 62.00 40.85 22.40
CA SER A 37 60.66 41.17 22.96
C SER A 37 59.50 40.41 22.31
N THR A 38 59.74 39.60 21.27
CA THR A 38 58.68 38.91 20.53
C THR A 38 58.49 37.46 21.02
N PRO A 39 57.24 37.00 21.20
CA PRO A 39 56.95 35.59 21.49
C PRO A 39 57.41 34.67 20.36
N VAL A 40 58.03 33.55 20.73
CA VAL A 40 58.49 32.54 19.79
C VAL A 40 57.94 31.17 20.17
N LYS A 41 57.64 30.35 19.17
CA LYS A 41 57.18 28.98 19.38
C LYS A 41 58.23 28.17 20.15
N LEU A 42 57.79 27.44 21.16
CA LEU A 42 58.65 26.60 22.01
C LEU A 42 59.32 25.45 21.22
N SER A 43 58.70 25.03 20.12
CA SER A 43 59.25 24.06 19.16
C SER A 43 60.51 24.59 18.44
N LEU A 44 60.50 25.87 18.06
CA LEU A 44 61.62 26.53 17.36
C LEU A 44 62.86 26.64 18.27
N LEU A 45 62.65 26.93 19.55
CA LEU A 45 63.71 27.00 20.54
C LEU A 45 64.32 25.61 20.84
N ALA A 46 63.52 24.55 20.75
CA ALA A 46 63.98 23.18 20.97
C ALA A 46 64.78 22.58 19.80
N SER A 47 64.67 23.16 18.59
CA SER A 47 65.49 22.80 17.43
C SER A 47 66.83 23.55 17.38
N GLU A 48 66.91 24.75 17.96
CA GLU A 48 68.12 25.59 17.89
C GLU A 48 69.07 25.41 19.09
N ILE A 49 68.61 24.85 20.22
CA ILE A 49 69.42 24.63 21.43
C ILE A 49 69.35 23.16 21.88
N ILE A 50 70.49 22.63 22.37
CA ILE A 50 70.55 21.28 22.98
C ILE A 50 69.86 21.33 24.35
N LEU A 51 68.58 20.98 24.38
CA LEU A 51 67.80 20.83 25.61
C LEU A 51 67.83 19.38 26.13
N PRO A 52 67.83 19.16 27.46
CA PRO A 52 67.68 17.83 28.04
C PRO A 52 66.41 17.12 27.55
N ASP A 53 66.46 15.81 27.29
CA ASP A 53 65.37 15.05 26.65
C ASP A 53 64.02 15.15 27.40
N LYS A 54 64.04 15.26 28.72
CA LYS A 54 62.84 15.46 29.55
C LYS A 54 62.16 16.83 29.32
N LEU A 55 62.92 17.87 28.98
CA LEU A 55 62.42 19.20 28.63
C LEU A 55 61.89 19.24 27.19
N ARG A 56 62.56 18.55 26.25
CA ARG A 56 62.08 18.38 24.87
C ARG A 56 60.66 17.82 24.81
N GLY A 57 60.34 16.84 25.66
CA GLY A 57 58.98 16.24 25.73
C GLY A 57 57.86 17.23 26.08
N LEU A 58 58.14 18.26 26.87
CA LEU A 58 57.18 19.31 27.25
C LEU A 58 57.03 20.43 26.21
N LEU A 59 58.02 20.58 25.32
CA LEU A 59 58.14 21.67 24.35
C LEU A 59 57.69 21.29 22.93
N LYS A 60 57.26 20.03 22.70
CA LYS A 60 56.76 19.50 21.41
C LYS A 60 55.45 20.13 20.89
N LYS A 61 54.95 21.21 21.49
CA LYS A 61 53.69 21.84 21.08
C LYS A 61 53.97 23.13 20.31
N ASP A 62 53.29 23.29 19.19
CA ASP A 62 53.37 24.46 18.30
C ASP A 62 52.62 25.68 18.88
N LYS A 63 52.87 25.96 20.16
CA LYS A 63 52.23 27.01 20.96
C LYS A 63 53.31 27.95 21.53
N GLU A 64 52.97 29.22 21.68
CA GLU A 64 53.85 30.26 22.23
C GLU A 64 54.12 30.11 23.74
N TYR A 65 53.29 29.31 24.44
CA TYR A 65 53.46 28.96 25.85
C TYR A 65 52.93 27.55 26.16
N THR A 66 53.43 26.95 27.24
CA THR A 66 52.93 25.67 27.80
C THR A 66 52.52 25.86 29.26
N VAL A 67 51.42 25.24 29.67
CA VAL A 67 51.01 25.20 31.08
C VAL A 67 51.84 24.15 31.80
N VAL A 68 52.53 24.56 32.86
CA VAL A 68 53.39 23.70 33.67
C VAL A 68 52.57 23.08 34.80
N ASN A 69 52.62 21.76 34.90
CA ASN A 69 52.08 21.04 36.04
C ASN A 69 52.93 21.34 37.30
N LEU A 70 52.29 21.75 38.39
CA LEU A 70 52.95 22.05 39.66
C LEU A 70 53.75 20.85 40.22
N GLN A 71 53.34 19.61 39.92
CA GLN A 71 54.12 18.40 40.26
C GLN A 71 55.55 18.43 39.71
N TRP A 72 55.74 19.08 38.56
CA TRP A 72 57.03 19.18 37.89
C TRP A 72 57.73 20.52 38.17
N LEU A 73 57.12 21.44 38.93
CA LEU A 73 57.62 22.80 39.10
C LEU A 73 59.00 22.86 39.78
N GLU A 74 59.24 22.10 40.84
CA GLU A 74 60.56 22.08 41.51
C GLU A 74 61.66 21.50 40.61
N ASN A 75 61.33 20.45 39.86
CA ASN A 75 62.27 19.86 38.91
C ASN A 75 62.53 20.84 37.75
N LEU A 76 61.50 21.48 37.22
CA LEU A 76 61.63 22.48 36.15
C LEU A 76 62.45 23.69 36.62
N LYS A 77 62.22 24.22 37.83
CA LYS A 77 63.04 25.30 38.40
C LYS A 77 64.52 24.92 38.41
N LYS A 78 64.85 23.72 38.91
CA LYS A 78 66.23 23.20 38.92
C LYS A 78 66.83 23.08 37.51
N TYR A 79 66.05 22.55 36.55
CA TYR A 79 66.51 22.41 35.17
C TYR A 79 66.72 23.75 34.46
N LEU A 80 65.81 24.71 34.65
CA LEU A 80 65.94 26.05 34.06
C LEU A 80 67.13 26.82 34.66
N CYS A 81 67.39 26.70 35.96
CA CYS A 81 68.59 27.26 36.57
C CYS A 81 69.88 26.64 35.97
N ALA A 82 69.95 25.32 35.85
CA ALA A 82 71.11 24.62 35.28
C ALA A 82 71.35 24.94 33.78
N LEU A 83 70.29 25.25 33.03
CA LEU A 83 70.36 25.72 31.63
C LEU A 83 71.00 27.10 31.51
N THR A 84 70.83 27.95 32.52
CA THR A 84 71.44 29.29 32.57
C THR A 84 72.94 29.19 32.85
N GLU A 85 73.37 28.19 33.62
CA GLU A 85 74.77 27.99 34.02
C GLU A 85 75.63 27.27 32.96
N ASN A 86 75.04 26.46 32.07
CA ASN A 86 75.78 25.60 31.12
C ASN A 86 75.57 25.94 29.63
N SER A 87 75.05 27.12 29.30
CA SER A 87 74.84 27.53 27.89
C SER A 87 76.16 27.96 27.23
N PRO A 88 76.55 27.39 26.06
CA PRO A 88 77.71 27.89 25.31
C PRO A 88 77.38 29.28 24.76
N GLU A 89 78.22 30.28 25.05
CA GLU A 89 78.13 31.66 24.53
C GLU A 89 76.85 32.45 24.89
N GLY A 90 76.13 32.12 25.97
CA GLY A 90 75.10 32.99 26.54
C GLY A 90 73.84 33.21 25.68
N MET A 91 73.51 32.29 24.76
CA MET A 91 72.37 32.44 23.84
C MET A 91 70.97 32.34 24.48
N VAL A 92 70.84 31.87 25.73
CA VAL A 92 69.54 31.69 26.41
C VAL A 92 69.51 32.32 27.80
N LYS A 93 68.55 33.22 28.05
CA LYS A 93 68.30 33.84 29.36
C LYS A 93 67.02 33.32 30.02
N VAL A 94 67.11 32.75 31.20
CA VAL A 94 65.93 32.31 31.96
C VAL A 94 65.45 33.41 32.91
N VAL A 95 64.14 33.67 32.91
CA VAL A 95 63.48 34.60 33.84
C VAL A 95 62.36 33.86 34.57
N ILE A 96 62.51 33.71 35.89
CA ILE A 96 61.46 33.15 36.75
C ILE A 96 60.81 34.31 37.52
N SER A 97 59.48 34.41 37.50
CA SER A 97 58.80 35.48 38.24
C SER A 97 58.91 35.28 39.75
N LYS A 98 59.03 36.39 40.52
CA LYS A 98 59.15 36.36 41.99
C LYS A 98 58.02 35.56 42.68
N GLU A 99 56.81 35.59 42.11
CA GLU A 99 55.66 34.82 42.61
C GLU A 99 55.83 33.31 42.46
N ILE A 100 56.43 32.86 41.34
CA ILE A 100 56.70 31.44 41.13
C ILE A 100 57.90 31.02 41.94
N GLU A 101 58.91 31.85 42.06
CA GLU A 101 60.07 31.60 42.89
C GLU A 101 59.68 31.36 44.36
N ALA A 102 58.73 32.15 44.88
CA ALA A 102 58.19 32.02 46.23
C ALA A 102 57.35 30.75 46.49
N LEU A 103 56.87 30.04 45.46
CA LEU A 103 56.09 28.80 45.61
C LEU A 103 56.97 27.62 46.08
N LYS A 104 56.64 27.06 47.25
CA LYS A 104 57.34 25.94 47.89
C LYS A 104 56.47 24.69 48.04
N ARG A 105 57.03 23.51 47.80
CA ARG A 105 56.34 22.24 48.05
C ARG A 105 56.34 21.93 49.55
N GLN A 106 55.22 21.43 50.06
CA GLN A 106 55.09 20.90 51.42
C GLN A 106 54.43 19.52 51.43
N ASN A 107 54.49 18.84 52.58
CA ASN A 107 53.72 17.62 52.81
C ASN A 107 52.23 17.95 52.98
N VAL A 108 51.36 16.96 52.73
CA VAL A 108 49.91 17.12 52.92
C VAL A 108 49.64 17.49 54.39
N PRO A 109 48.94 18.61 54.67
CA PRO A 109 48.62 18.99 56.05
C PRO A 109 47.77 17.93 56.75
N GLN A 110 48.06 17.60 58.01
CA GLN A 110 47.36 16.53 58.75
C GLN A 110 45.84 16.76 58.87
N SER A 111 45.38 18.02 58.88
CA SER A 111 43.96 18.38 58.96
C SER A 111 43.28 18.58 57.61
N PHE A 112 43.98 18.31 56.50
CA PHE A 112 43.45 18.55 55.16
C PHE A 112 42.47 17.45 54.77
N ASN A 113 41.23 17.81 54.43
CA ASN A 113 40.24 16.92 53.83
C ASN A 113 39.44 17.65 52.76
N VAL A 114 39.03 16.94 51.72
CA VAL A 114 38.06 17.41 50.73
C VAL A 114 36.67 16.94 51.16
N MET A 115 35.76 17.87 51.47
CA MET A 115 34.42 17.51 51.95
C MET A 115 33.41 17.49 50.81
N TYR A 116 32.60 16.45 50.75
CA TYR A 116 31.47 16.30 49.83
C TYR A 116 30.18 16.25 50.65
N SER A 117 29.28 17.20 50.40
CA SER A 117 28.02 17.33 51.14
C SER A 117 26.88 17.78 50.24
N TRP A 118 25.65 17.51 50.67
CA TRP A 118 24.47 17.87 49.90
C TRP A 118 24.29 19.39 49.90
N SER A 119 24.13 19.97 48.72
CA SER A 119 23.81 21.39 48.54
C SER A 119 22.31 21.52 48.28
N GLU A 120 21.58 22.08 49.25
CA GLU A 120 20.15 22.37 49.08
C GLU A 120 19.88 23.38 47.96
N TYR A 121 20.79 24.33 47.75
CA TYR A 121 20.67 25.36 46.72
C TYR A 121 20.82 24.77 45.30
N ASN A 122 21.82 23.90 45.09
CA ASN A 122 22.08 23.30 43.77
C ASN A 122 21.38 21.94 43.57
N LYS A 123 20.73 21.39 44.59
CA LYS A 123 20.10 20.05 44.59
C LYS A 123 21.04 18.97 44.03
N GLY A 124 22.23 18.88 44.61
CA GLY A 124 23.28 17.93 44.23
C GLY A 124 24.43 17.89 45.23
N ILE A 125 25.49 17.15 44.93
CA ILE A 125 26.65 17.01 45.81
C ILE A 125 27.66 18.13 45.51
N GLY A 126 27.93 18.98 46.49
CA GLY A 126 28.94 20.03 46.40
C GLY A 126 30.27 19.61 47.01
N ARG A 127 31.37 19.89 46.31
CA ARG A 127 32.73 19.78 46.83
C ARG A 127 33.10 21.05 47.58
N GLN A 128 33.57 20.89 48.80
CA GLN A 128 34.02 21.97 49.67
C GLN A 128 35.48 21.76 50.04
N LEU A 129 36.29 22.78 49.76
CA LEU A 129 37.69 22.84 50.14
C LEU A 129 37.87 23.75 51.37
N PRO A 130 38.90 23.52 52.20
CA PRO A 130 39.27 24.47 53.24
C PRO A 130 39.53 25.87 52.67
N ALA A 131 39.27 26.92 53.46
CA ALA A 131 39.36 28.31 53.01
C ALA A 131 40.72 28.64 52.37
N GLU A 132 40.69 29.37 51.26
CA GLU A 132 41.86 29.79 50.45
C GLU A 132 42.66 28.63 49.81
N VAL A 133 42.19 27.38 49.89
CA VAL A 133 42.80 26.24 49.19
C VAL A 133 42.19 26.10 47.79
N ILE A 134 43.06 25.96 46.79
CA ILE A 134 42.68 25.81 45.38
C ILE A 134 43.15 24.45 44.87
N TYR A 135 42.29 23.73 44.16
CA TYR A 135 42.67 22.51 43.46
C TYR A 135 43.27 22.84 42.09
N CYS A 136 44.53 22.46 41.89
CA CYS A 136 45.29 22.75 40.66
C CYS A 136 45.30 21.58 39.67
N GLY A 137 44.78 20.42 40.06
CA GLY A 137 44.72 19.22 39.23
C GLY A 137 45.80 18.18 39.51
N LYS A 138 45.57 16.95 39.05
CA LYS A 138 46.40 15.75 39.27
C LYS A 138 46.78 15.57 40.74
N GLY A 139 45.81 15.70 41.65
CA GLY A 139 46.03 15.59 43.10
C GLY A 139 46.78 16.76 43.74
N CYS A 140 47.06 17.84 42.99
CA CYS A 140 47.78 19.01 43.50
C CYS A 140 46.83 20.07 44.08
N PHE A 141 47.14 20.54 45.28
CA PHE A 141 46.43 21.62 45.97
C PHE A 141 47.39 22.75 46.30
N LYS A 142 46.90 23.99 46.30
CA LYS A 142 47.66 25.19 46.57
C LYS A 142 46.98 26.03 47.65
N PHE A 143 47.78 26.54 48.58
CA PHE A 143 47.37 27.50 49.61
C PHE A 143 48.47 28.56 49.74
N LYS A 144 48.14 29.82 49.42
CA LYS A 144 49.11 30.94 49.39
C LYS A 144 50.36 30.58 48.56
N ASN A 145 51.53 30.55 49.20
CA ASN A 145 52.83 30.24 48.59
C ASN A 145 53.23 28.77 48.73
N TYR A 146 52.33 27.91 49.20
CA TYR A 146 52.59 26.48 49.40
C TYR A 146 51.71 25.63 48.49
N TYR A 147 52.24 24.49 48.07
CA TYR A 147 51.46 23.46 47.40
C TYR A 147 51.85 22.07 47.89
N TRP A 148 50.90 21.14 47.86
CA TRP A 148 51.11 19.73 48.17
C TRP A 148 50.43 18.86 47.13
N ILE A 149 50.82 17.60 47.07
CA ILE A 149 50.34 16.62 46.10
C ILE A 149 49.88 15.40 46.87
N ILE A 150 48.65 14.98 46.62
CA ILE A 150 48.12 13.70 47.06
C ILE A 150 48.57 12.67 46.03
N ASN A 151 49.35 11.68 46.48
CA ASN A 151 49.79 10.59 45.62
C ASN A 151 48.65 9.57 45.44
N GLY A 152 48.63 8.86 44.31
CA GLY A 152 47.61 7.83 44.03
C GLY A 152 46.36 8.34 43.30
N VAL A 153 46.29 9.63 42.95
CA VAL A 153 45.22 10.21 42.13
C VAL A 153 45.47 9.92 40.65
N ASP A 154 44.62 9.10 40.03
CA ASP A 154 44.67 8.83 38.59
C ASP A 154 43.91 9.89 37.76
N GLU A 155 43.78 9.68 36.45
CA GLU A 155 43.10 10.64 35.56
C GLU A 155 41.58 10.73 35.80
N GLU A 156 40.97 9.65 36.28
CA GLU A 156 39.55 9.59 36.62
C GLU A 156 39.29 10.30 37.95
N ASP A 157 40.13 10.05 38.95
CA ASP A 157 40.07 10.74 40.24
C ASP A 157 40.28 12.25 40.07
N ASP A 158 41.21 12.67 39.18
CA ASP A 158 41.41 14.08 38.85
C ASP A 158 40.15 14.71 38.23
N ARG A 159 39.44 13.98 37.36
CA ARG A 159 38.19 14.45 36.74
C ARG A 159 37.14 14.73 37.81
N TRP A 160 36.98 13.84 38.78
CA TRP A 160 36.02 13.99 39.88
C TRP A 160 36.42 15.10 40.86
N LEU A 161 37.71 15.21 41.21
CA LEU A 161 38.20 16.28 42.07
C LEU A 161 38.06 17.66 41.44
N ARG A 162 38.02 17.79 40.11
CA ARG A 162 37.77 19.08 39.43
C ARG A 162 36.32 19.53 39.50
N LYS A 163 35.37 18.63 39.71
CA LYS A 163 33.94 18.97 39.78
C LYS A 163 33.66 19.67 41.11
N GLU A 164 33.23 20.93 41.03
CA GLU A 164 32.74 21.67 42.19
C GLU A 164 31.35 21.19 42.62
N TYR A 165 30.56 20.72 41.66
CA TYR A 165 29.24 20.15 41.89
C TYR A 165 29.02 18.91 41.03
N ILE A 166 28.33 17.93 41.61
CA ILE A 166 27.97 16.66 40.98
C ILE A 166 26.44 16.59 40.94
N HIS A 167 25.91 16.37 39.74
CA HIS A 167 24.47 16.40 39.45
C HIS A 167 24.07 15.23 38.54
N GLY A 168 22.77 14.96 38.46
CA GLY A 168 22.21 13.96 37.58
C GLY A 168 22.66 12.54 37.89
N SER A 169 22.80 11.72 36.84
CA SER A 169 23.21 10.31 36.96
C SER A 169 24.62 10.15 37.56
N GLU A 170 25.45 11.19 37.48
CA GLU A 170 26.80 11.21 38.07
C GLU A 170 26.79 11.12 39.59
N ILE A 171 25.68 11.51 40.25
CA ILE A 171 25.52 11.41 41.71
C ILE A 171 25.62 9.95 42.16
N ILE A 172 24.94 9.04 41.47
CA ILE A 172 24.91 7.62 41.83
C ILE A 172 26.30 7.03 41.62
N ASP A 173 26.87 7.22 40.43
CA ASP A 173 28.22 6.74 40.09
C ASP A 173 29.29 7.23 41.08
N PHE A 174 29.22 8.52 41.46
CA PHE A 174 30.13 9.08 42.46
C PHE A 174 30.02 8.39 43.82
N ILE A 175 28.80 8.16 44.31
CA ILE A 175 28.57 7.53 45.62
C ILE A 175 28.89 6.04 45.61
N THR A 176 28.53 5.32 44.55
CA THR A 176 28.64 3.85 44.51
C THR A 176 30.02 3.37 44.08
N ASN A 177 30.73 4.13 43.24
CA ASN A 177 32.00 3.69 42.66
C ASN A 177 33.19 4.53 43.15
N ILE A 178 33.06 5.86 43.14
CA ILE A 178 34.20 6.76 43.40
C ILE A 178 34.51 6.91 44.88
N LEU A 179 33.52 7.20 45.73
CA LEU A 179 33.75 7.32 47.17
C LEU A 179 34.34 6.02 47.77
N PRO A 180 33.81 4.81 47.49
CA PRO A 180 34.39 3.57 48.02
C PRO A 180 35.81 3.31 47.50
N LYS A 181 36.10 3.64 46.22
CA LYS A 181 37.45 3.58 45.65
C LYS A 181 38.41 4.47 46.45
N TRP A 182 38.01 5.72 46.70
CA TRP A 182 38.82 6.67 47.45
C TRP A 182 39.00 6.25 48.92
N GLU A 183 37.99 5.60 49.53
CA GLU A 183 38.08 5.06 50.89
C GLU A 183 39.17 3.99 50.97
N LYS A 184 39.13 3.04 50.03
CA LYS A 184 40.12 1.96 49.90
C LYS A 184 41.54 2.47 49.66
N GLN A 185 41.67 3.59 48.94
CA GLN A 185 42.95 4.24 48.67
C GLN A 185 43.41 5.18 49.80
N SER A 186 42.63 5.33 50.88
CA SER A 186 42.91 6.24 51.99
C SER A 186 43.15 7.70 51.55
N LEU A 187 42.43 8.15 50.51
CA LEU A 187 42.48 9.56 50.09
C LEU A 187 41.79 10.43 51.15
N PRO A 188 42.30 11.66 51.43
CA PRO A 188 41.78 12.50 52.50
C PRO A 188 40.49 13.23 52.07
N TYR A 189 39.37 12.52 52.07
CA TYR A 189 38.04 13.07 51.78
C TYR A 189 37.04 12.73 52.90
N ILE A 190 35.95 13.50 52.99
CA ILE A 190 34.85 13.28 53.93
C ILE A 190 33.53 13.37 53.16
N SER A 191 32.69 12.33 53.23
CA SER A 191 31.32 12.36 52.69
C SER A 191 30.31 11.92 53.75
N LYS A 192 29.16 12.60 53.83
CA LYS A 192 28.02 12.22 54.68
C LYS A 192 26.85 11.62 53.89
N ILE A 193 27.01 11.46 52.57
CA ILE A 193 25.93 11.03 51.68
C ILE A 193 26.08 9.54 51.39
N LYS A 194 24.96 8.81 51.44
CA LYS A 194 24.88 7.38 51.13
C LYS A 194 23.85 7.12 50.05
N TYR A 195 24.04 6.04 49.31
CA TYR A 195 23.07 5.50 48.36
C TYR A 195 22.49 4.21 48.93
N VAL A 196 21.18 4.05 48.85
CA VAL A 196 20.46 2.82 49.21
C VAL A 196 19.61 2.41 48.02
N ASP A 197 19.78 1.18 47.55
CA ASP A 197 19.10 0.65 46.36
C ASP A 197 17.64 0.22 46.62
N GLU A 198 17.20 0.28 47.88
CA GLU A 198 15.83 -0.01 48.26
C GLU A 198 14.90 1.18 47.95
N SER A 199 13.78 0.90 47.28
CA SER A 199 12.79 1.92 46.95
C SER A 199 12.10 2.50 48.19
N ILE A 200 11.81 3.80 48.16
CA ILE A 200 11.02 4.52 49.16
C ILE A 200 9.63 3.91 49.35
N LEU A 201 9.10 3.28 48.30
CA LEU A 201 7.82 2.58 48.29
C LEU A 201 8.06 1.08 48.14
N ASP A 202 7.47 0.28 49.03
CA ASP A 202 7.40 -1.18 48.93
C ASP A 202 5.93 -1.60 48.93
N VAL A 203 5.49 -2.29 47.87
CA VAL A 203 4.10 -2.75 47.71
C VAL A 203 4.08 -4.27 47.65
N VAL A 204 3.18 -4.91 48.40
CA VAL A 204 2.99 -6.35 48.39
C VAL A 204 1.56 -6.69 48.00
N VAL A 205 1.39 -7.41 46.89
CA VAL A 205 0.12 -8.05 46.54
C VAL A 205 -0.03 -9.30 47.38
N LYS A 206 -0.93 -9.24 48.37
CA LYS A 206 -1.15 -10.34 49.32
C LYS A 206 -2.06 -11.42 48.75
N GLN A 207 -3.18 -11.00 48.17
CA GLN A 207 -4.20 -11.91 47.65
C GLN A 207 -4.94 -11.27 46.48
N VAL A 208 -5.20 -12.06 45.44
CA VAL A 208 -5.99 -11.67 44.27
C VAL A 208 -7.19 -12.61 44.16
N CYS A 209 -8.38 -12.05 44.18
CA CYS A 209 -9.65 -12.77 43.99
C CYS A 209 -10.37 -12.18 42.78
N GLU A 210 -11.38 -12.87 42.26
CA GLU A 210 -12.11 -12.42 41.05
C GLU A 210 -12.67 -10.99 41.17
N GLU A 211 -13.13 -10.56 42.35
CA GLU A 211 -13.74 -9.24 42.54
C GLU A 211 -12.87 -8.24 43.32
N SER A 212 -11.73 -8.68 43.86
CA SER A 212 -10.95 -7.86 44.81
C SER A 212 -9.46 -8.16 44.86
N ILE A 213 -8.67 -7.14 45.18
CA ILE A 213 -7.22 -7.26 45.40
C ILE A 213 -6.84 -6.73 46.77
N GLU A 214 -5.99 -7.46 47.50
CA GLU A 214 -5.43 -7.04 48.78
C GLU A 214 -3.97 -6.61 48.60
N LEU A 215 -3.67 -5.37 49.02
CA LEU A 215 -2.38 -4.72 48.89
C LEU A 215 -1.87 -4.31 50.28
N LEU A 216 -0.59 -4.54 50.55
CA LEU A 216 0.14 -3.91 51.66
C LEU A 216 1.08 -2.85 51.07
N ILE A 217 0.93 -1.60 51.51
CA ILE A 217 1.77 -0.48 51.10
C ILE A 217 2.65 -0.05 52.27
N ASN A 218 3.95 0.07 52.03
CA ASN A 218 4.93 0.51 53.01
C ASN A 218 5.77 1.66 52.46
N TRP A 219 5.66 2.83 53.07
CA TRP A 219 6.54 3.98 52.84
C TRP A 219 7.69 3.95 53.84
N ARG A 220 8.93 3.95 53.35
CA ARG A 220 10.14 3.87 54.20
C ARG A 220 10.53 5.19 54.84
N VAL A 221 10.11 6.29 54.23
CA VAL A 221 10.43 7.66 54.64
C VAL A 221 9.16 8.48 54.69
N ASN A 222 9.09 9.42 55.64
CA ASN A 222 7.97 10.35 55.74
C ASN A 222 7.98 11.33 54.55
N SER A 223 6.80 11.67 54.02
CA SER A 223 6.67 12.53 52.85
C SER A 223 7.24 13.94 53.03
N GLU A 224 7.30 14.42 54.28
CA GLU A 224 7.81 15.75 54.62
C GLU A 224 9.35 15.84 54.56
N GLU A 225 10.04 14.70 54.63
CA GLU A 225 11.51 14.62 54.63
C GLU A 225 12.09 14.39 53.22
N LEU A 226 11.23 14.10 52.23
CA LEU A 226 11.64 13.78 50.86
C LEU A 226 11.91 15.03 50.03
N SER A 227 13.14 15.16 49.55
CA SER A 227 13.55 16.19 48.60
C SER A 227 13.74 15.62 47.19
N CYS A 228 13.10 16.24 46.19
CA CYS A 228 13.34 15.91 44.79
C CYS A 228 14.76 16.28 44.36
N ILE A 229 15.35 15.46 43.49
CA ILE A 229 16.61 15.74 42.81
C ILE A 229 16.27 16.10 41.35
N PRO A 230 16.17 17.39 40.96
CA PRO A 230 15.68 17.78 39.63
C PRO A 230 16.47 17.19 38.47
N SER A 231 17.77 16.98 38.70
CA SER A 231 18.68 16.41 37.71
C SER A 231 18.62 14.88 37.62
N LEU A 232 17.96 14.20 38.57
CA LEU A 232 17.90 12.73 38.65
C LEU A 232 16.46 12.26 38.95
N PRO A 233 15.59 12.17 37.93
CA PRO A 233 14.20 11.73 38.09
C PRO A 233 14.10 10.31 38.67
N GLY A 234 13.14 10.09 39.56
CA GLY A 234 12.93 8.79 40.21
C GLY A 234 13.83 8.53 41.43
N TYR A 235 14.72 9.45 41.79
CA TYR A 235 15.54 9.38 43.00
C TYR A 235 15.26 10.58 43.92
N PHE A 236 15.28 10.31 45.21
CA PHE A 236 14.98 11.32 46.24
C PHE A 236 16.01 11.28 47.35
N PHE A 237 16.24 12.46 47.91
CA PHE A 237 17.15 12.66 49.03
C PHE A 237 16.35 12.83 50.34
N ALA A 238 16.72 12.08 51.37
CA ALA A 238 16.22 12.22 52.72
C ALA A 238 17.32 11.90 53.73
N ASP A 239 17.59 12.83 54.66
CA ASP A 239 18.55 12.69 55.77
C ASP A 239 19.91 12.06 55.38
N GLY A 240 20.55 12.59 54.33
CA GLY A 240 21.86 12.09 53.87
C GLY A 240 21.80 10.81 53.03
N ILE A 241 20.62 10.27 52.74
CA ILE A 241 20.43 9.05 51.96
C ILE A 241 19.72 9.38 50.65
N ILE A 242 20.23 8.83 49.54
CA ILE A 242 19.58 8.86 48.23
C ILE A 242 18.98 7.49 47.96
N MET A 243 17.68 7.45 47.62
CA MET A 243 16.92 6.24 47.32
C MET A 243 16.11 6.40 46.03
N PRO A 244 15.92 5.32 45.25
CA PRO A 244 14.94 5.31 44.16
C PRO A 244 13.50 5.31 44.72
N GLY A 245 12.52 5.73 43.92
CA GLY A 245 11.11 5.62 44.30
C GLY A 245 10.15 6.52 43.54
N ILE A 246 9.03 6.82 44.18
CA ILE A 246 7.96 7.70 43.69
C ILE A 246 7.44 8.55 44.85
N LEU A 247 6.93 9.76 44.59
CA LEU A 247 6.34 10.59 45.64
C LEU A 247 4.89 10.17 45.95
N PRO A 248 4.44 10.20 47.21
CA PRO A 248 3.05 9.92 47.56
C PRO A 248 2.03 10.79 46.80
N LYS A 249 2.37 12.05 46.50
CA LYS A 249 1.51 12.97 45.75
C LYS A 249 1.28 12.56 44.29
N GLU A 250 2.14 11.70 43.72
CA GLU A 250 2.04 11.21 42.34
C GLU A 250 1.07 10.02 42.20
N LEU A 251 0.65 9.45 43.34
CA LEU A 251 -0.43 8.47 43.41
C LEU A 251 -1.79 9.18 43.39
N GLY A 252 -2.62 8.84 42.40
CA GLY A 252 -3.94 9.46 42.20
C GLY A 252 -4.99 9.08 43.25
N ILE A 253 -4.78 7.98 43.99
CA ILE A 253 -5.70 7.53 45.05
C ILE A 253 -5.15 7.92 46.42
N GLU A 254 -5.88 8.77 47.15
CA GLU A 254 -5.46 9.27 48.47
C GLU A 254 -5.19 8.17 49.49
N ILE A 255 -5.97 7.08 49.44
CA ILE A 255 -5.84 5.99 50.40
C ILE A 255 -4.46 5.31 50.34
N LEU A 256 -3.81 5.30 49.16
CA LEU A 256 -2.51 4.65 48.96
C LEU A 256 -1.32 5.53 49.36
N LYS A 257 -1.55 6.78 49.79
CA LYS A 257 -0.52 7.72 50.23
C LYS A 257 0.02 7.42 51.63
N LYS A 258 -0.62 6.49 52.36
CA LYS A 258 -0.24 6.09 53.72
C LYS A 258 0.12 4.61 53.75
N SER A 259 1.06 4.25 54.62
CA SER A 259 1.39 2.84 54.86
C SER A 259 0.18 2.11 55.47
N GLY A 260 -0.12 0.91 55.01
CA GLY A 260 -1.30 0.16 55.47
C GLY A 260 -1.71 -1.00 54.56
N ASN A 261 -2.71 -1.76 55.01
CA ASN A 261 -3.36 -2.80 54.21
C ASN A 261 -4.64 -2.25 53.56
N TYR A 262 -4.81 -2.49 52.26
CA TYR A 262 -5.92 -1.98 51.46
C TYR A 262 -6.56 -3.10 50.66
N ILE A 263 -7.89 -3.11 50.60
CA ILE A 263 -8.67 -4.03 49.75
C ILE A 263 -9.40 -3.19 48.70
N LEU A 264 -9.05 -3.37 47.43
CA LEU A 264 -9.72 -2.70 46.31
C LEU A 264 -10.76 -3.64 45.70
N LYS A 265 -11.93 -3.10 45.37
CA LYS A 265 -13.06 -3.84 44.75
C LYS A 265 -13.67 -3.05 43.60
N GLY A 266 -14.25 -3.76 42.64
CA GLY A 266 -15.02 -3.18 41.54
C GLY A 266 -14.23 -2.14 40.73
N ASP A 267 -14.84 -0.98 40.46
CA ASP A 267 -14.21 0.12 39.72
C ASP A 267 -12.86 0.57 40.32
N SER A 268 -12.69 0.48 41.64
CA SER A 268 -11.43 0.88 42.29
C SER A 268 -10.26 -0.04 41.88
N THR A 269 -10.54 -1.31 41.61
CA THR A 269 -9.55 -2.26 41.10
C THR A 269 -9.17 -1.92 39.66
N ALA A 270 -10.15 -1.60 38.80
CA ALA A 270 -9.88 -1.21 37.42
C ALA A 270 -9.11 0.12 37.32
N VAL A 271 -9.47 1.12 38.15
CA VAL A 271 -8.76 2.40 38.24
C VAL A 271 -7.33 2.19 38.73
N PHE A 272 -7.14 1.34 39.75
CA PHE A 272 -5.80 0.97 40.21
C PHE A 272 -4.97 0.36 39.08
N MET A 273 -5.52 -0.60 38.33
CA MET A 273 -4.82 -1.26 37.23
C MET A 273 -4.52 -0.32 36.06
N LYS A 274 -5.39 0.66 35.78
CA LYS A 274 -5.21 1.63 34.68
C LYS A 274 -4.25 2.77 35.04
N GLU A 275 -4.40 3.37 36.23
CA GLU A 275 -3.77 4.65 36.56
C GLU A 275 -2.59 4.55 37.54
N ILE A 276 -2.57 3.51 38.38
CA ILE A 276 -1.60 3.38 39.47
C ILE A 276 -0.59 2.28 39.19
N TRP A 277 -1.05 1.11 38.77
CA TRP A 277 -0.20 -0.05 38.49
C TRP A 277 1.01 0.28 37.59
N PRO A 278 0.87 1.03 36.47
CA PRO A 278 2.03 1.39 35.63
C PRO A 278 3.11 2.21 36.35
N LYS A 279 2.75 2.93 37.42
CA LYS A 279 3.67 3.80 38.18
C LYS A 279 4.40 3.05 39.31
N ILE A 280 3.80 1.98 39.83
CA ILE A 280 4.30 1.28 41.03
C ILE A 280 4.71 -0.17 40.77
N SER A 281 4.52 -0.69 39.56
CA SER A 281 4.78 -2.10 39.21
C SER A 281 6.21 -2.52 39.56
N GLN A 282 7.20 -1.67 39.28
CA GLN A 282 8.62 -1.91 39.61
C GLN A 282 8.92 -1.95 41.12
N TYR A 283 7.99 -1.48 41.96
CA TYR A 283 8.10 -1.47 43.41
C TYR A 283 7.17 -2.49 44.08
N THR A 284 6.56 -3.37 43.28
CA THR A 284 5.54 -4.30 43.75
C THR A 284 6.03 -5.75 43.69
N LYS A 285 5.80 -6.50 44.77
CA LYS A 285 6.10 -7.94 44.90
C LYS A 285 4.86 -8.72 45.36
N GLY A 286 4.95 -10.05 45.42
CA GLY A 286 3.83 -10.92 45.80
C GLY A 286 3.12 -11.51 44.59
N ASP A 287 1.81 -11.72 44.66
CA ASP A 287 1.02 -12.40 43.63
C ASP A 287 0.66 -11.50 42.43
N VAL A 288 1.70 -10.96 41.78
CA VAL A 288 1.58 -10.06 40.61
C VAL A 288 1.03 -10.82 39.39
N ASP A 289 1.39 -12.08 39.22
CA ASP A 289 0.93 -12.88 38.08
C ASP A 289 -0.58 -13.13 38.15
N ALA A 290 -1.16 -13.41 39.33
CA ALA A 290 -2.62 -13.47 39.46
C ALA A 290 -3.26 -12.11 39.19
N LEU A 291 -2.67 -11.02 39.68
CA LEU A 291 -3.18 -9.66 39.47
C LEU A 291 -3.30 -9.31 37.97
N LEU A 292 -2.23 -9.55 37.21
CA LEU A 292 -2.18 -9.29 35.78
C LEU A 292 -3.10 -10.22 34.97
N ARG A 293 -3.24 -11.48 35.40
CA ARG A 293 -4.12 -12.45 34.73
C ARG A 293 -5.60 -12.22 34.98
N MET A 294 -6.00 -11.77 36.19
CA MET A 294 -7.41 -11.71 36.62
C MET A 294 -8.04 -10.31 36.52
N HIS A 295 -7.23 -9.25 36.46
CA HIS A 295 -7.71 -7.86 36.42
C HIS A 295 -7.05 -7.03 35.31
N LYS A 296 -6.92 -7.60 34.11
CA LYS A 296 -6.39 -6.87 32.96
C LYS A 296 -7.36 -5.76 32.55
N VAL A 297 -6.88 -4.54 32.32
CA VAL A 297 -7.70 -3.45 31.76
C VAL A 297 -7.49 -3.39 30.25
N VAL A 298 -8.59 -3.39 29.50
CA VAL A 298 -8.59 -3.26 28.03
C VAL A 298 -8.49 -1.77 27.70
N SER A 299 -7.34 -1.37 27.16
CA SER A 299 -7.06 0.01 26.73
C SER A 299 -7.22 0.22 25.22
N GLU A 300 -7.46 -0.85 24.49
CA GLU A 300 -7.54 -0.90 23.04
C GLU A 300 -8.80 -0.19 22.49
N HIS A 301 -8.73 0.20 21.21
CA HIS A 301 -9.87 0.78 20.51
C HIS A 301 -11.02 -0.23 20.44
N CYS A 302 -12.23 0.25 20.69
CA CYS A 302 -13.45 -0.55 20.56
C CYS A 302 -14.02 -0.35 19.17
N GLU A 303 -14.28 -1.43 18.45
CA GLU A 303 -15.04 -1.43 17.20
C GLU A 303 -16.40 -2.09 17.42
N LEU A 304 -17.46 -1.50 16.87
CA LEU A 304 -18.76 -2.13 16.76
C LEU A 304 -18.85 -2.87 15.41
N VAL A 305 -18.84 -4.19 15.46
CA VAL A 305 -18.76 -5.07 14.29
C VAL A 305 -20.06 -5.86 14.13
N LEU A 306 -20.59 -5.92 12.91
CA LEU A 306 -21.70 -6.81 12.57
C LEU A 306 -21.15 -8.10 11.94
N SER A 307 -21.29 -9.21 12.66
CA SER A 307 -20.80 -10.51 12.18
C SER A 307 -21.94 -11.28 11.54
N ILE A 308 -21.92 -11.37 10.21
CA ILE A 308 -22.99 -12.01 9.43
C ILE A 308 -22.80 -13.52 9.45
N ARG A 309 -23.88 -14.24 9.74
CA ARG A 309 -23.91 -15.70 9.81
C ARG A 309 -25.17 -16.24 9.16
N ARG A 310 -25.06 -17.47 8.69
CA ARG A 310 -26.17 -18.29 8.22
C ARG A 310 -26.81 -19.01 9.41
N LEU A 311 -28.14 -19.05 9.42
CA LEU A 311 -28.97 -19.79 10.37
C LEU A 311 -30.04 -20.53 9.57
N GLU A 312 -30.46 -21.71 9.99
CA GLU A 312 -31.53 -22.45 9.31
C GLU A 312 -32.84 -22.36 10.09
N LYS A 313 -33.96 -22.14 9.39
CA LYS A 313 -35.32 -22.23 9.93
C LYS A 313 -36.14 -23.17 9.04
N ASN A 314 -36.71 -24.22 9.62
CA ASN A 314 -37.38 -25.31 8.88
C ASN A 314 -36.51 -25.92 7.75
N GLY A 315 -35.19 -25.95 7.95
CA GLY A 315 -34.25 -26.41 6.92
C GLY A 315 -34.01 -25.43 5.77
N ILE A 316 -34.52 -24.20 5.82
CA ILE A 316 -34.21 -23.15 4.81
C ILE A 316 -33.26 -22.13 5.43
N GLY A 317 -32.27 -21.71 4.64
CA GLY A 317 -31.30 -20.69 5.00
C GLY A 317 -31.93 -19.33 5.32
N ARG A 318 -31.42 -18.71 6.38
CA ARG A 318 -31.63 -17.32 6.75
C ARG A 318 -30.28 -16.70 7.10
N ILE A 319 -30.18 -15.40 6.89
CA ILE A 319 -28.95 -14.67 7.19
C ILE A 319 -29.25 -13.73 8.36
N ILE A 320 -28.40 -13.78 9.37
CA ILE A 320 -28.48 -12.92 10.54
C ILE A 320 -27.16 -12.19 10.77
N GLY A 321 -27.22 -10.93 11.18
CA GLY A 321 -26.10 -10.16 11.67
C GLY A 321 -26.06 -10.17 13.19
N ILE A 322 -24.96 -10.59 13.78
CA ILE A 322 -24.75 -10.59 15.24
C ILE A 322 -23.87 -9.39 15.61
N PRO A 323 -24.40 -8.39 16.34
CA PRO A 323 -23.60 -7.25 16.81
C PRO A 323 -22.56 -7.68 17.85
N LYS A 324 -21.32 -7.24 17.68
CA LYS A 324 -20.19 -7.55 18.56
C LYS A 324 -19.36 -6.30 18.84
N PHE A 325 -18.86 -6.19 20.05
CA PHE A 325 -17.77 -5.27 20.40
C PHE A 325 -16.44 -6.00 20.28
N VAL A 326 -15.53 -5.45 19.50
CA VAL A 326 -14.19 -6.00 19.28
C VAL A 326 -13.16 -5.04 19.87
N PHE A 327 -12.31 -5.57 20.75
CA PHE A 327 -11.20 -4.87 21.38
C PHE A 327 -9.90 -5.62 21.06
N ASN A 328 -9.30 -5.34 19.90
CA ASN A 328 -8.19 -6.10 19.30
C ASN A 328 -8.41 -7.62 19.32
N ASN A 329 -8.02 -8.30 20.40
CA ASN A 329 -8.10 -9.76 20.55
C ASN A 329 -9.34 -10.23 21.34
N LEU A 330 -10.07 -9.33 21.99
CA LEU A 330 -11.27 -9.66 22.76
C LEU A 330 -12.52 -9.36 21.94
N ILE A 331 -13.37 -10.37 21.74
CA ILE A 331 -14.62 -10.26 21.00
C ILE A 331 -15.76 -10.60 21.95
N VAL A 332 -16.70 -9.67 22.13
CA VAL A 332 -17.86 -9.86 23.02
C VAL A 332 -19.13 -9.51 22.27
N LYS A 333 -20.20 -10.30 22.43
CA LYS A 333 -21.49 -9.98 21.79
C LYS A 333 -22.10 -8.76 22.48
N ALA A 334 -22.73 -7.88 21.70
CA ALA A 334 -23.33 -6.67 22.24
C ALA A 334 -24.37 -6.98 23.33
N LYS A 335 -25.21 -8.00 23.13
CA LYS A 335 -26.21 -8.46 24.13
C LYS A 335 -25.63 -8.84 25.49
N ASP A 336 -24.35 -9.21 25.59
CA ASP A 336 -23.73 -9.64 26.85
C ASP A 336 -23.19 -8.42 27.64
N ILE A 337 -23.06 -7.26 26.98
CA ILE A 337 -22.51 -6.02 27.53
C ILE A 337 -23.60 -4.98 27.78
N LEU A 338 -24.51 -4.77 26.82
CA LEU A 338 -25.51 -3.72 26.85
C LEU A 338 -26.39 -3.74 28.13
N PRO A 339 -26.83 -4.90 28.65
CA PRO A 339 -27.58 -4.95 29.91
C PRO A 339 -26.79 -4.52 31.15
N LYS A 340 -25.44 -4.59 31.10
CA LYS A 340 -24.54 -4.24 32.20
C LYS A 340 -24.12 -2.76 32.19
N LEU A 341 -24.49 -2.01 31.15
CA LEU A 341 -24.19 -0.57 31.01
C LEU A 341 -25.08 0.29 31.93
N ASN A 342 -24.79 0.24 33.23
CA ASN A 342 -25.40 1.16 34.20
C ASN A 342 -24.60 2.47 34.28
N ASN A 343 -25.28 3.62 34.36
CA ASN A 343 -24.66 4.95 34.40
C ASN A 343 -23.74 5.23 35.61
N LYS A 344 -23.61 4.30 36.56
CA LYS A 344 -22.79 4.46 37.77
C LYS A 344 -21.38 3.89 37.64
N ASN A 345 -21.16 2.90 36.76
CA ASN A 345 -19.88 2.19 36.68
C ASN A 345 -19.01 2.79 35.58
N ARG A 346 -17.72 3.02 35.86
CA ARG A 346 -16.74 3.47 34.87
C ARG A 346 -16.17 2.29 34.06
N PHE A 347 -16.14 1.10 34.66
CA PHE A 347 -15.67 -0.12 34.03
C PHE A 347 -16.68 -1.26 34.17
N ILE A 348 -16.69 -2.17 33.20
CA ILE A 348 -17.46 -3.41 33.24
C ILE A 348 -16.47 -4.57 33.22
N LYS A 349 -16.65 -5.53 34.12
CA LYS A 349 -15.85 -6.76 34.11
C LYS A 349 -16.49 -7.81 33.19
N ILE A 350 -15.69 -8.37 32.29
CA ILE A 350 -16.04 -9.51 31.46
C ILE A 350 -14.89 -10.50 31.54
N ASP A 351 -15.18 -11.67 32.11
CA ASP A 351 -14.17 -12.67 32.46
C ASP A 351 -13.04 -12.04 33.30
N SER A 352 -11.81 -12.07 32.80
CA SER A 352 -10.63 -11.47 33.44
C SER A 352 -10.34 -10.01 33.02
N ASN A 353 -11.18 -9.42 32.18
CA ASN A 353 -10.94 -8.14 31.53
C ASN A 353 -11.87 -7.04 32.06
N TRP A 354 -11.30 -5.88 32.35
CA TRP A 354 -12.02 -4.64 32.66
C TRP A 354 -12.12 -3.77 31.42
N ILE A 355 -13.35 -3.50 31.00
CA ILE A 355 -13.65 -2.73 29.80
C ILE A 355 -14.15 -1.34 30.20
N PRO A 356 -13.51 -0.25 29.73
CA PRO A 356 -14.00 1.10 29.97
C PRO A 356 -15.36 1.34 29.31
N VAL A 357 -16.35 1.79 30.10
CA VAL A 357 -17.71 2.09 29.60
C VAL A 357 -17.70 3.20 28.54
N GLU A 358 -16.79 4.16 28.68
CA GLU A 358 -16.59 5.24 27.71
C GLU A 358 -16.27 4.74 26.30
N ASN A 359 -15.48 3.66 26.18
CA ASN A 359 -15.08 3.11 24.88
C ASN A 359 -16.28 2.51 24.14
N ILE A 360 -17.16 1.84 24.88
CA ILE A 360 -18.40 1.28 24.33
C ILE A 360 -19.37 2.40 23.94
N LYS A 361 -19.59 3.39 24.80
CA LYS A 361 -20.50 4.53 24.54
C LYS A 361 -20.07 5.40 23.35
N LYS A 362 -18.77 5.47 23.04
CA LYS A 362 -18.26 6.23 21.88
C LYS A 362 -18.70 5.63 20.54
N VAL A 363 -18.78 4.30 20.45
CA VAL A 363 -19.15 3.60 19.21
C VAL A 363 -20.63 3.21 19.16
N TRP A 364 -21.24 2.95 20.31
CA TRP A 364 -22.66 2.62 20.42
C TRP A 364 -23.51 3.90 20.44
N LYS A 365 -23.92 4.38 19.26
CA LYS A 365 -24.68 5.64 19.10
C LYS A 365 -26.17 5.47 18.72
N LEU A 366 -26.63 4.26 18.39
CA LEU A 366 -28.00 4.01 17.90
C LEU A 366 -28.77 3.09 18.85
N GLY A 367 -29.78 3.66 19.52
CA GLY A 367 -30.61 2.99 20.51
C GLY A 367 -31.87 2.33 19.96
N ASN A 368 -31.75 1.38 19.02
CA ASN A 368 -32.94 0.65 18.52
C ASN A 368 -32.87 -0.88 18.62
N ASN A 369 -31.77 -1.48 19.10
CA ASN A 369 -31.72 -2.94 19.36
C ASN A 369 -30.95 -3.22 20.64
N ASP A 370 -31.47 -4.14 21.47
CA ASP A 370 -30.88 -4.56 22.75
C ASP A 370 -29.60 -5.43 22.56
N GLY A 371 -28.92 -5.27 21.43
CA GLY A 371 -27.79 -6.10 21.02
C GLY A 371 -28.18 -7.46 20.45
N GLU A 372 -29.46 -7.67 20.15
CA GLU A 372 -29.96 -8.87 19.47
C GLU A 372 -29.50 -8.98 18.02
N PHE A 373 -29.66 -10.18 17.44
CA PHE A 373 -29.34 -10.41 16.04
C PHE A 373 -30.36 -9.74 15.12
N ILE A 374 -29.93 -9.38 13.93
CA ILE A 374 -30.74 -8.67 12.93
C ILE A 374 -30.86 -9.55 11.69
N GLU A 375 -32.06 -9.72 11.13
CA GLU A 375 -32.22 -10.45 9.87
C GLU A 375 -31.66 -9.62 8.68
N ILE A 376 -30.90 -10.30 7.81
CA ILE A 376 -30.20 -9.72 6.64
C ILE A 376 -30.70 -10.42 5.38
N GLU A 377 -30.88 -9.65 4.30
CA GLU A 377 -31.27 -10.22 3.01
C GLU A 377 -30.03 -10.70 2.25
N PHE A 378 -30.17 -11.75 1.43
CA PHE A 378 -29.03 -12.29 0.67
C PHE A 378 -28.41 -11.25 -0.28
N SER A 379 -29.20 -10.38 -0.91
CA SER A 379 -28.67 -9.32 -1.78
C SER A 379 -27.75 -8.35 -1.04
N GLU A 380 -28.05 -8.02 0.23
CA GLU A 380 -27.20 -7.17 1.06
C GLU A 380 -25.86 -7.83 1.37
N VAL A 381 -25.83 -9.17 1.51
CA VAL A 381 -24.59 -9.95 1.71
C VAL A 381 -23.80 -10.06 0.41
N ALA A 382 -24.47 -10.38 -0.70
CA ALA A 382 -23.85 -10.55 -2.00
C ALA A 382 -23.21 -9.25 -2.53
N GLU A 383 -23.87 -8.11 -2.31
CA GLU A 383 -23.35 -6.78 -2.66
C GLU A 383 -22.35 -6.22 -1.63
N LYS A 384 -22.12 -6.94 -0.53
CA LYS A 384 -21.36 -6.46 0.64
C LYS A 384 -21.84 -5.08 1.13
N ARG A 385 -23.15 -4.86 1.13
CA ARG A 385 -23.78 -3.57 1.46
C ARG A 385 -24.99 -3.78 2.39
N ILE A 386 -24.81 -3.44 3.68
CA ILE A 386 -25.89 -3.47 4.69
C ILE A 386 -26.67 -2.15 4.69
N SER A 387 -28.01 -2.25 4.78
CA SER A 387 -28.89 -1.08 4.87
C SER A 387 -28.56 -0.20 6.08
N PRO A 388 -28.45 1.14 5.91
CA PRO A 388 -28.18 2.08 7.01
C PRO A 388 -29.21 2.02 8.15
N LEU A 389 -30.44 1.60 7.86
CA LEU A 389 -31.52 1.43 8.84
C LEU A 389 -31.21 0.33 9.86
N LYS A 390 -30.33 -0.62 9.52
CA LYS A 390 -29.93 -1.73 10.39
C LYS A 390 -28.81 -1.34 11.36
N GLY A 391 -28.21 -0.15 11.22
CA GLY A 391 -27.24 0.40 12.18
C GLY A 391 -25.95 0.93 11.51
N THR A 392 -25.20 1.75 12.25
CA THR A 392 -23.86 2.22 11.83
C THR A 392 -22.79 1.30 12.40
N TRP A 393 -22.18 0.49 11.54
CA TRP A 393 -21.16 -0.49 11.90
C TRP A 393 -19.77 0.06 11.57
N ASN A 394 -18.79 -0.13 12.46
CA ASN A 394 -17.39 0.18 12.13
C ASN A 394 -16.86 -0.77 11.06
N ARG A 395 -17.28 -2.03 11.13
CA ARG A 395 -16.96 -3.09 10.16
C ARG A 395 -18.11 -4.08 10.08
N VAL A 396 -18.27 -4.70 8.92
CA VAL A 396 -19.17 -5.85 8.72
C VAL A 396 -18.33 -7.04 8.25
N GLU A 397 -18.52 -8.18 8.90
CA GLU A 397 -17.86 -9.44 8.53
C GLU A 397 -18.85 -10.27 7.71
N TYR A 398 -18.54 -10.51 6.43
CA TYR A 398 -19.37 -11.27 5.52
C TYR A 398 -18.92 -12.74 5.47
N PRO A 399 -19.84 -13.71 5.40
CA PRO A 399 -19.50 -15.09 5.10
C PRO A 399 -19.04 -15.25 3.64
N ASN A 400 -18.16 -16.21 3.39
CA ASN A 400 -17.75 -16.55 2.02
C ASN A 400 -18.92 -17.21 1.27
N ILE A 401 -19.25 -16.67 0.09
CA ILE A 401 -20.25 -17.23 -0.81
C ILE A 401 -19.50 -17.91 -1.96
N ASN A 402 -19.42 -19.23 -1.92
CA ASN A 402 -18.80 -20.02 -2.98
C ASN A 402 -19.89 -20.70 -3.82
N LEU A 403 -19.83 -20.51 -5.13
CA LEU A 403 -20.71 -21.24 -6.04
C LEU A 403 -20.31 -22.72 -6.07
N PRO A 404 -21.28 -23.64 -6.13
CA PRO A 404 -20.99 -25.06 -6.18
C PRO A 404 -20.35 -25.46 -7.50
N TYR A 405 -19.37 -26.36 -7.44
CA TYR A 405 -18.68 -26.95 -8.58
C TYR A 405 -18.87 -28.47 -8.62
N GLY A 406 -18.64 -29.09 -9.78
CA GLY A 406 -18.74 -30.54 -9.97
C GLY A 406 -18.37 -30.95 -11.39
N GLU A 407 -18.03 -32.24 -11.55
CA GLU A 407 -17.62 -32.81 -12.84
C GLU A 407 -18.83 -33.22 -13.70
N GLU A 408 -19.91 -33.69 -13.07
CA GLU A 408 -21.13 -34.09 -13.77
C GLU A 408 -22.21 -33.00 -13.67
N THR A 409 -22.87 -32.67 -14.79
CA THR A 409 -24.02 -31.75 -14.89
C THR A 409 -25.06 -32.00 -13.81
N ARG A 410 -25.44 -33.27 -13.60
CA ARG A 410 -26.41 -33.66 -12.56
C ARG A 410 -25.95 -33.29 -11.15
N SER A 411 -24.67 -33.52 -10.85
CA SER A 411 -24.08 -33.19 -9.55
C SER A 411 -23.97 -31.68 -9.34
N VAL A 412 -23.67 -30.91 -10.39
CA VAL A 412 -23.62 -29.45 -10.33
C VAL A 412 -25.00 -28.90 -10.02
N ILE A 413 -26.04 -29.34 -10.75
CA ILE A 413 -27.43 -28.92 -10.53
C ILE A 413 -27.89 -29.29 -9.10
N ALA A 414 -27.59 -30.51 -8.63
CA ALA A 414 -27.97 -30.94 -7.28
C ALA A 414 -27.31 -30.08 -6.19
N ARG A 415 -26.01 -29.80 -6.30
CA ARG A 415 -25.29 -28.92 -5.37
C ARG A 415 -25.76 -27.47 -5.46
N HIS A 416 -26.17 -27.03 -6.65
CA HIS A 416 -26.72 -25.70 -6.88
C HIS A 416 -28.07 -25.50 -6.19
N ILE A 417 -28.99 -26.46 -6.31
CA ILE A 417 -30.26 -26.42 -5.59
C ILE A 417 -30.04 -26.39 -4.08
N GLU A 418 -29.09 -27.17 -3.59
CA GLU A 418 -28.73 -27.18 -2.17
C GLU A 418 -28.09 -25.84 -1.73
N PHE A 419 -27.25 -25.24 -2.56
CA PHE A 419 -26.71 -23.90 -2.33
C PHE A 419 -27.84 -22.86 -2.22
N LEU A 420 -28.81 -22.86 -3.15
CA LEU A 420 -29.96 -21.95 -3.07
C LEU A 420 -30.74 -22.17 -1.76
N ARG A 421 -30.98 -23.43 -1.35
CA ARG A 421 -31.68 -23.78 -0.10
C ARG A 421 -30.93 -23.25 1.12
N GLU A 422 -29.63 -23.55 1.18
CA GLU A 422 -28.78 -23.21 2.31
C GLU A 422 -28.71 -21.72 2.58
N TRP A 423 -28.79 -20.90 1.52
CA TRP A 423 -28.76 -19.44 1.61
C TRP A 423 -30.17 -18.80 1.57
N GLY A 424 -31.21 -19.58 1.32
CA GLY A 424 -32.59 -19.10 1.18
C GLY A 424 -32.78 -18.19 -0.04
N ILE A 425 -32.06 -18.45 -1.13
CA ILE A 425 -32.05 -17.62 -2.33
C ILE A 425 -33.16 -18.12 -3.27
N PRO A 426 -34.15 -17.31 -3.64
CA PRO A 426 -35.06 -17.66 -4.71
C PRO A 426 -34.31 -17.67 -6.05
N GLY A 427 -34.48 -18.73 -6.85
CA GLY A 427 -33.73 -18.90 -8.09
C GLY A 427 -34.06 -20.21 -8.78
N GLY A 428 -33.23 -20.65 -9.71
CA GLY A 428 -33.51 -21.89 -10.42
C GLY A 428 -32.43 -22.26 -11.41
N VAL A 429 -32.79 -23.17 -12.30
CA VAL A 429 -31.87 -23.78 -13.25
C VAL A 429 -32.49 -23.83 -14.66
N VAL A 430 -31.70 -23.52 -15.68
CA VAL A 430 -32.01 -23.81 -17.08
C VAL A 430 -31.42 -25.17 -17.41
N CYS A 431 -32.26 -26.17 -17.68
CA CYS A 431 -31.80 -27.51 -18.01
C CYS A 431 -32.88 -28.29 -18.76
N ASN A 432 -32.56 -29.49 -19.25
CA ASN A 432 -33.60 -30.37 -19.80
C ASN A 432 -34.58 -30.79 -18.70
N LEU A 433 -35.89 -30.63 -18.94
CA LEU A 433 -36.94 -30.94 -17.95
C LEU A 433 -36.85 -32.35 -17.39
N GLU A 434 -36.49 -33.35 -18.19
CA GLU A 434 -36.38 -34.74 -17.76
C GLU A 434 -35.27 -34.93 -16.71
N LEU A 435 -34.12 -34.28 -16.95
CA LEU A 435 -32.98 -34.26 -16.03
C LEU A 435 -33.33 -33.47 -14.77
N CYS A 436 -33.87 -32.26 -14.93
CA CYS A 436 -34.24 -31.39 -13.81
C CYS A 436 -35.29 -32.04 -12.90
N SER A 437 -36.33 -32.67 -13.47
CA SER A 437 -37.37 -33.36 -12.71
C SER A 437 -36.81 -34.42 -11.76
N LYS A 438 -35.80 -35.17 -12.22
CA LYS A 438 -35.12 -36.18 -11.39
C LYS A 438 -34.32 -35.53 -10.26
N VAL A 439 -33.56 -34.48 -10.55
CA VAL A 439 -32.71 -33.82 -9.55
C VAL A 439 -33.54 -33.07 -8.51
N PHE A 440 -34.60 -32.36 -8.92
CA PHE A 440 -35.53 -31.72 -7.99
C PHE A 440 -36.19 -32.74 -7.06
N LEU A 441 -36.67 -33.86 -7.61
CA LEU A 441 -37.26 -34.93 -6.81
C LEU A 441 -36.26 -35.50 -5.78
N GLU A 442 -35.01 -35.75 -6.18
CA GLU A 442 -33.95 -36.21 -5.26
C GLU A 442 -33.66 -35.20 -4.15
N ALA A 443 -33.58 -33.91 -4.50
CA ALA A 443 -33.39 -32.82 -3.54
C ALA A 443 -34.57 -32.72 -2.55
N PHE A 444 -35.82 -32.85 -3.03
CA PHE A 444 -37.00 -32.82 -2.19
C PHE A 444 -37.12 -34.04 -1.28
N ILE A 445 -36.79 -35.24 -1.77
CA ILE A 445 -36.73 -36.45 -0.94
C ILE A 445 -35.74 -36.26 0.20
N HIS A 446 -34.54 -35.75 -0.11
CA HIS A 446 -33.52 -35.47 0.90
C HIS A 446 -33.96 -34.41 1.91
N PHE A 447 -34.61 -33.34 1.44
CA PHE A 447 -35.14 -32.29 2.28
C PHE A 447 -36.24 -32.78 3.23
N ILE A 448 -37.23 -33.52 2.71
CA ILE A 448 -38.34 -34.08 3.49
C ILE A 448 -37.81 -35.10 4.51
N ARG A 449 -36.82 -35.92 4.16
CA ARG A 449 -36.18 -36.86 5.11
C ARG A 449 -35.55 -36.14 6.30
N LYS A 450 -34.90 -35.00 6.06
CA LYS A 450 -34.31 -34.16 7.12
C LYS A 450 -35.37 -33.36 7.88
N ASN A 451 -36.44 -32.97 7.20
CA ASN A 451 -37.52 -32.14 7.73
C ASN A 451 -38.89 -32.80 7.43
N PRO A 452 -39.32 -33.80 8.24
CA PRO A 452 -40.54 -34.58 7.95
C PRO A 452 -41.84 -33.76 7.94
N THR A 453 -41.82 -32.58 8.55
CA THR A 453 -42.95 -31.64 8.60
C THR A 453 -42.95 -30.66 7.43
N ALA A 454 -41.97 -30.74 6.53
CA ALA A 454 -41.84 -29.83 5.39
C ALA A 454 -43.04 -29.95 4.43
N ARG A 455 -43.45 -28.81 3.87
CA ARG A 455 -44.49 -28.73 2.84
C ARG A 455 -43.90 -28.18 1.55
N ILE A 456 -43.90 -29.00 0.50
CA ILE A 456 -43.38 -28.63 -0.81
C ILE A 456 -44.53 -28.65 -1.83
N LEU A 457 -44.69 -27.55 -2.56
CA LEU A 457 -45.64 -27.44 -3.68
C LEU A 457 -44.87 -27.45 -5.00
N VAL A 458 -45.22 -28.37 -5.91
CA VAL A 458 -44.69 -28.40 -7.29
C VAL A 458 -45.80 -28.02 -8.26
N ILE A 459 -45.53 -27.04 -9.11
CA ILE A 459 -46.48 -26.48 -10.07
C ILE A 459 -45.96 -26.75 -11.48
N GLY A 460 -46.77 -27.35 -12.34
CA GLY A 460 -46.41 -27.71 -13.71
C GLY A 460 -47.62 -28.06 -14.55
N LYS A 461 -47.47 -28.08 -15.88
CA LYS A 461 -48.49 -28.67 -16.77
C LYS A 461 -48.63 -30.16 -16.48
N LYS A 462 -49.76 -30.76 -16.84
CA LYS A 462 -50.04 -32.18 -16.55
C LYS A 462 -48.91 -33.11 -17.01
N ASN A 463 -48.47 -32.98 -18.26
CA ASN A 463 -47.37 -33.79 -18.80
C ASN A 463 -46.05 -33.60 -18.02
N GLU A 464 -45.78 -32.40 -17.51
CA GLU A 464 -44.57 -32.09 -16.73
C GLU A 464 -44.64 -32.72 -15.32
N LEU A 465 -45.82 -32.68 -14.70
CA LEU A 465 -46.07 -33.32 -13.39
C LEU A 465 -46.07 -34.85 -13.50
N ASP A 466 -46.61 -35.41 -14.59
CA ASP A 466 -46.60 -36.85 -14.86
C ASP A 466 -45.16 -37.39 -14.89
N LEU A 467 -44.21 -36.65 -15.48
CA LEU A 467 -42.78 -37.00 -15.47
C LEU A 467 -42.17 -37.06 -14.06
N VAL A 468 -42.57 -36.16 -13.16
CA VAL A 468 -42.13 -36.19 -11.75
C VAL A 468 -42.80 -37.35 -11.01
N TYR A 469 -44.09 -37.57 -11.27
CA TYR A 469 -44.88 -38.62 -10.64
C TYR A 469 -44.40 -40.02 -11.04
N GLU A 470 -44.11 -40.28 -12.31
CA GLU A 470 -43.57 -41.56 -12.80
C GLU A 470 -42.25 -41.93 -12.10
N LYS A 471 -41.40 -40.94 -11.84
CA LYS A 471 -40.08 -41.15 -11.22
C LYS A 471 -40.14 -41.32 -9.70
N GLY A 472 -41.22 -40.90 -9.04
CA GLY A 472 -41.30 -40.90 -7.57
C GLY A 472 -42.72 -40.93 -6.99
N PRO A 473 -43.59 -41.88 -7.38
CA PRO A 473 -45.01 -41.85 -7.00
C PRO A 473 -45.22 -42.02 -5.49
N TYR A 474 -44.29 -42.68 -4.80
CA TYR A 474 -44.33 -42.94 -3.36
C TYR A 474 -44.01 -41.70 -2.49
N VAL A 475 -43.53 -40.62 -3.10
CA VAL A 475 -43.18 -39.37 -2.39
C VAL A 475 -44.27 -38.31 -2.59
N VAL A 476 -45.15 -38.50 -3.57
CA VAL A 476 -46.23 -37.56 -3.90
C VAL A 476 -47.43 -37.86 -3.01
N ASN A 477 -47.75 -36.93 -2.12
CA ASN A 477 -48.82 -37.09 -1.14
C ASN A 477 -50.20 -36.76 -1.73
N ALA A 478 -50.25 -35.82 -2.67
CA ALA A 478 -51.48 -35.40 -3.33
C ALA A 478 -51.18 -34.73 -4.68
N MET A 479 -52.09 -34.89 -5.64
CA MET A 479 -52.06 -34.22 -6.93
C MET A 479 -53.40 -33.52 -7.18
N TYR A 480 -53.34 -32.25 -7.57
CA TYR A 480 -54.50 -31.39 -7.84
C TYR A 480 -54.49 -30.99 -9.31
N GLU A 481 -55.54 -31.33 -10.05
CA GLU A 481 -55.65 -31.05 -11.49
C GLU A 481 -56.62 -29.91 -11.83
N GLY A 482 -57.39 -29.41 -10.85
CA GLY A 482 -58.49 -28.48 -11.06
C GLY A 482 -59.75 -29.22 -11.50
N THR A 483 -60.02 -30.36 -10.87
CA THR A 483 -61.19 -31.19 -11.19
C THR A 483 -61.98 -31.53 -9.93
N LYS A 484 -63.25 -31.92 -10.09
CA LYS A 484 -64.08 -32.41 -8.97
C LYS A 484 -63.54 -33.70 -8.32
N ARG A 485 -62.49 -34.31 -8.88
CA ARG A 485 -61.82 -35.51 -8.36
C ARG A 485 -60.59 -35.18 -7.49
N ASP A 486 -60.23 -33.90 -7.37
CA ASP A 486 -59.10 -33.48 -6.57
C ASP A 486 -59.30 -33.83 -5.08
N PRO A 487 -58.24 -34.23 -4.37
CA PRO A 487 -58.34 -34.65 -2.97
C PRO A 487 -58.70 -33.48 -2.05
N GLN A 488 -59.45 -33.73 -0.97
CA GLN A 488 -59.68 -32.71 0.05
C GLN A 488 -58.35 -32.34 0.75
N LEU A 489 -58.03 -31.05 0.77
CA LEU A 489 -56.86 -30.55 1.48
C LEU A 489 -57.03 -30.77 2.99
N ARG A 490 -56.03 -31.38 3.63
CA ARG A 490 -56.00 -31.57 5.08
C ARG A 490 -54.95 -30.65 5.70
N ASN A 491 -55.25 -30.09 6.86
CA ASN A 491 -54.35 -29.15 7.55
C ASN A 491 -53.03 -29.80 8.02
N ASP A 492 -52.98 -31.13 8.13
CA ASP A 492 -51.80 -31.93 8.50
C ASP A 492 -51.00 -32.43 7.30
N MET A 493 -51.35 -32.02 6.07
CA MET A 493 -50.65 -32.48 4.88
C MET A 493 -49.21 -31.95 4.88
N THR A 494 -48.25 -32.88 4.83
CA THR A 494 -46.80 -32.63 4.72
C THR A 494 -46.24 -33.45 3.57
N GLY A 495 -45.02 -33.15 3.13
CA GLY A 495 -44.37 -33.81 1.99
C GLY A 495 -44.57 -33.05 0.68
N LEU A 496 -44.57 -33.79 -0.43
CA LEU A 496 -44.61 -33.25 -1.79
C LEU A 496 -46.04 -33.24 -2.34
N ILE A 497 -46.53 -32.06 -2.71
CA ILE A 497 -47.86 -31.86 -3.29
C ILE A 497 -47.69 -31.28 -4.69
N MET A 498 -48.43 -31.81 -5.66
CA MET A 498 -48.39 -31.36 -7.05
C MET A 498 -49.69 -30.65 -7.44
N ALA A 499 -49.61 -29.58 -8.21
CA ALA A 499 -50.77 -28.84 -8.67
C ALA A 499 -50.59 -28.32 -10.11
N THR A 500 -51.62 -28.46 -10.95
CA THR A 500 -51.63 -27.81 -12.26
C THR A 500 -51.94 -26.31 -12.12
N PRO A 501 -51.55 -25.47 -13.10
CA PRO A 501 -51.96 -24.06 -13.14
C PRO A 501 -53.48 -23.87 -12.96
N ARG A 502 -54.27 -24.76 -13.57
CA ARG A 502 -55.73 -24.77 -13.45
C ARG A 502 -56.18 -25.07 -12.02
N ALA A 503 -55.54 -26.01 -11.33
CA ALA A 503 -55.85 -26.30 -9.93
C ALA A 503 -55.59 -25.11 -9.01
N ILE A 504 -54.49 -24.38 -9.23
CA ILE A 504 -54.16 -23.17 -8.47
C ILE A 504 -55.24 -22.09 -8.65
N GLU A 505 -55.85 -21.99 -9.82
CA GLU A 505 -56.90 -21.01 -10.11
C GLU A 505 -58.31 -21.42 -9.64
N GLU A 506 -58.60 -22.72 -9.60
CA GLU A 506 -59.92 -23.26 -9.26
C GLU A 506 -60.05 -23.67 -7.79
N TYR A 507 -58.93 -23.97 -7.11
CA TYR A 507 -58.91 -24.47 -5.74
C TYR A 507 -58.25 -23.48 -4.77
N GLU A 508 -59.06 -22.66 -4.11
CA GLU A 508 -58.59 -21.59 -3.21
C GLU A 508 -57.85 -22.12 -1.97
N GLY A 509 -58.15 -23.35 -1.50
CA GLY A 509 -57.55 -23.92 -0.28
C GLY A 509 -56.03 -24.07 -0.32
N LEU A 510 -55.43 -24.23 -1.51
CA LEU A 510 -53.97 -24.32 -1.66
C LEU A 510 -53.25 -23.01 -1.27
N ALA A 511 -53.95 -21.87 -1.33
CA ALA A 511 -53.43 -20.56 -0.93
C ALA A 511 -53.37 -20.37 0.59
N GLU A 512 -54.15 -21.14 1.36
CA GLU A 512 -54.21 -21.05 2.82
C GLU A 512 -53.05 -21.78 3.52
N VAL A 513 -52.29 -22.58 2.78
CA VAL A 513 -51.16 -23.36 3.29
C VAL A 513 -49.88 -22.50 3.32
N GLU A 514 -49.15 -22.57 4.43
CA GLU A 514 -47.78 -22.07 4.50
C GLU A 514 -46.84 -23.13 3.90
N TRP A 515 -46.26 -22.80 2.74
CA TRP A 515 -45.34 -23.66 2.02
C TRP A 515 -43.89 -23.37 2.43
N ASP A 516 -43.09 -24.40 2.67
CA ASP A 516 -41.65 -24.20 2.91
C ASP A 516 -40.95 -23.94 1.57
N ILE A 517 -41.20 -24.78 0.56
CA ILE A 517 -40.64 -24.64 -0.79
C ILE A 517 -41.76 -24.68 -1.83
N MET A 518 -41.74 -23.74 -2.78
CA MET A 518 -42.56 -23.79 -3.99
C MET A 518 -41.66 -23.98 -5.21
N CYS A 519 -41.90 -25.02 -6.00
CA CYS A 519 -41.17 -25.34 -7.21
C CYS A 519 -42.06 -25.10 -8.44
N ILE A 520 -41.60 -24.31 -9.40
CA ILE A 520 -42.32 -24.04 -10.64
C ILE A 520 -41.55 -24.68 -11.80
N LEU A 521 -42.18 -25.64 -12.47
CA LEU A 521 -41.64 -26.30 -13.66
C LEU A 521 -41.93 -25.45 -14.90
N ASP A 522 -40.94 -25.24 -15.76
CA ASP A 522 -41.11 -24.45 -17.00
C ASP A 522 -41.68 -23.05 -16.74
N ALA A 523 -41.08 -22.35 -15.76
CA ALA A 523 -41.58 -21.09 -15.24
C ALA A 523 -41.76 -19.98 -16.31
N ASN A 524 -40.94 -20.01 -17.38
CA ASN A 524 -41.05 -19.08 -18.52
C ASN A 524 -42.40 -19.15 -19.24
N ASN A 525 -43.02 -20.34 -19.27
CA ASN A 525 -44.22 -20.58 -20.06
C ASN A 525 -45.50 -20.64 -19.22
N ILE A 526 -45.40 -20.84 -17.90
CA ILE A 526 -46.57 -20.89 -17.01
C ILE A 526 -47.21 -19.51 -16.82
N VAL A 527 -46.40 -18.45 -16.64
CA VAL A 527 -46.91 -17.09 -16.44
C VAL A 527 -46.22 -16.10 -17.37
N LYS A 528 -46.88 -15.81 -18.51
CA LYS A 528 -46.34 -14.88 -19.51
C LYS A 528 -46.60 -13.39 -19.20
N THR A 529 -47.62 -13.06 -18.39
CA THR A 529 -48.01 -11.68 -18.10
C THR A 529 -48.51 -11.45 -16.67
N HIS A 530 -48.30 -10.22 -16.16
CA HIS A 530 -48.73 -9.75 -14.84
C HIS A 530 -50.26 -9.54 -14.69
N HIS A 531 -51.02 -9.67 -15.77
CA HIS A 531 -52.48 -9.57 -15.75
C HIS A 531 -53.20 -10.91 -15.55
N SER A 532 -52.47 -12.03 -15.63
CA SER A 532 -53.05 -13.36 -15.49
C SER A 532 -53.63 -13.59 -14.09
N LYS A 533 -54.72 -14.38 -14.02
CA LYS A 533 -55.33 -14.79 -12.75
C LYS A 533 -54.32 -15.58 -11.91
N LEU A 534 -53.59 -16.50 -12.53
CA LEU A 534 -52.50 -17.26 -11.92
C LEU A 534 -51.42 -16.40 -11.25
N TYR A 535 -50.91 -15.35 -11.92
CA TYR A 535 -49.93 -14.42 -11.33
C TYR A 535 -50.43 -13.80 -10.02
N ARG A 536 -51.68 -13.32 -10.01
CA ARG A 536 -52.28 -12.66 -8.83
C ARG A 536 -52.48 -13.61 -7.65
N ILE A 537 -52.60 -14.91 -7.92
CA ILE A 537 -52.75 -15.94 -6.91
C ILE A 537 -51.37 -16.33 -6.36
N LEU A 538 -50.41 -16.66 -7.23
CA LEU A 538 -49.07 -17.10 -6.83
C LEU A 538 -48.30 -16.05 -6.02
N THR A 539 -48.43 -14.76 -6.37
CA THR A 539 -47.80 -13.66 -5.63
C THR A 539 -48.28 -13.51 -4.19
N LYS A 540 -49.46 -14.07 -3.86
CA LYS A 540 -50.05 -14.00 -2.50
C LYS A 540 -49.70 -15.20 -1.62
N TYR A 541 -49.17 -16.28 -2.18
CA TYR A 541 -48.92 -17.51 -1.41
C TYR A 541 -47.86 -17.25 -0.32
N SER A 542 -48.06 -17.81 0.89
CA SER A 542 -47.04 -17.81 1.94
C SER A 542 -46.03 -18.92 1.64
N VAL A 543 -44.79 -18.53 1.32
CA VAL A 543 -43.74 -19.45 0.86
C VAL A 543 -42.42 -19.02 1.47
N GLY A 544 -41.67 -19.97 2.03
CA GLY A 544 -40.33 -19.78 2.57
C GLY A 544 -39.28 -19.53 1.49
N MET A 545 -39.30 -20.32 0.41
CA MET A 545 -38.40 -20.19 -0.74
C MET A 545 -39.07 -20.66 -2.04
N VAL A 546 -38.81 -19.98 -3.15
CA VAL A 546 -39.31 -20.36 -4.48
C VAL A 546 -38.15 -20.81 -5.36
N ILE A 547 -38.28 -21.97 -6.00
CA ILE A 547 -37.31 -22.48 -6.97
C ILE A 547 -37.94 -22.81 -8.32
N GLY A 548 -37.17 -22.68 -9.39
CA GLY A 548 -37.68 -22.79 -10.75
C GLY A 548 -36.87 -23.72 -11.64
N HIS A 549 -37.56 -24.42 -12.51
CA HIS A 549 -37.00 -24.92 -13.76
C HIS A 549 -37.37 -23.93 -14.89
N PHE A 550 -36.41 -23.60 -15.73
CA PHE A 550 -36.59 -22.72 -16.87
C PHE A 550 -36.19 -23.44 -18.15
N SER A 551 -37.00 -23.34 -19.19
CA SER A 551 -36.67 -23.95 -20.49
C SER A 551 -35.55 -23.19 -21.23
N SER A 552 -35.34 -21.92 -20.86
CA SER A 552 -34.40 -21.01 -21.52
C SER A 552 -34.10 -19.79 -20.63
N SER A 553 -33.00 -19.07 -20.89
CA SER A 553 -32.55 -17.91 -20.12
C SER A 553 -33.05 -16.55 -20.65
N ASP A 554 -33.83 -16.56 -21.73
CA ASP A 554 -34.46 -15.43 -22.41
C ASP A 554 -35.41 -14.60 -21.52
N PHE A 555 -35.90 -15.13 -20.40
CA PHE A 555 -36.63 -14.31 -19.43
C PHE A 555 -35.76 -13.23 -18.75
N LEU A 556 -34.44 -13.41 -18.74
CA LEU A 556 -33.50 -12.44 -18.17
C LEU A 556 -33.39 -11.16 -19.03
N SER A 557 -33.59 -11.27 -20.34
CA SER A 557 -33.56 -10.14 -21.27
C SER A 557 -34.93 -9.48 -21.47
N ARG A 558 -36.02 -10.24 -21.31
CA ARG A 558 -37.41 -9.76 -21.51
C ARG A 558 -37.96 -9.07 -20.26
N GLN A 559 -37.91 -7.73 -20.21
CA GLN A 559 -38.27 -6.91 -19.03
C GLN A 559 -39.63 -7.24 -18.39
N VAL A 560 -40.69 -7.47 -19.18
CA VAL A 560 -42.04 -7.78 -18.65
C VAL A 560 -42.06 -9.16 -17.97
N LEU A 561 -41.42 -10.15 -18.60
CA LEU A 561 -41.33 -11.51 -18.08
C LEU A 561 -40.42 -11.56 -16.85
N TYR A 562 -39.28 -10.86 -16.90
CA TYR A 562 -38.36 -10.68 -15.78
C TYR A 562 -39.05 -10.15 -14.51
N ASN A 563 -39.85 -9.08 -14.64
CA ASN A 563 -40.59 -8.50 -13.51
C ASN A 563 -41.65 -9.50 -12.99
N THR A 564 -42.39 -10.13 -13.91
CA THR A 564 -43.44 -11.11 -13.56
C THR A 564 -42.87 -12.30 -12.77
N ILE A 565 -41.75 -12.86 -13.22
CA ILE A 565 -41.07 -13.99 -12.55
C ILE A 565 -40.44 -13.53 -11.22
N SER A 566 -39.83 -12.35 -11.18
CA SER A 566 -39.25 -11.79 -9.95
C SER A 566 -40.29 -11.63 -8.83
N ASP A 567 -41.49 -11.16 -9.16
CA ASP A 567 -42.59 -11.02 -8.21
C ASP A 567 -43.07 -12.38 -7.67
N ILE A 568 -43.23 -13.37 -8.55
CA ILE A 568 -43.66 -14.74 -8.17
C ILE A 568 -42.62 -15.39 -7.27
N PHE A 569 -41.33 -15.23 -7.58
CA PHE A 569 -40.22 -15.77 -6.80
C PHE A 569 -39.91 -14.94 -5.55
N LYS A 570 -40.66 -13.85 -5.31
CA LYS A 570 -40.47 -12.91 -4.19
C LYS A 570 -39.06 -12.31 -4.15
N VAL A 571 -38.47 -12.10 -5.33
CA VAL A 571 -37.15 -11.52 -5.49
C VAL A 571 -37.26 -10.00 -5.42
N LYS A 572 -36.81 -9.40 -4.31
CA LYS A 572 -36.84 -7.94 -4.14
C LYS A 572 -35.80 -7.19 -4.96
N ASN A 573 -34.61 -7.78 -5.14
CA ASN A 573 -33.53 -7.21 -5.92
C ASN A 573 -33.08 -8.21 -7.01
N GLY A 574 -33.80 -8.18 -8.13
CA GLY A 574 -33.60 -9.11 -9.23
C GLY A 574 -32.19 -9.06 -9.82
N LYS A 575 -31.55 -7.88 -9.87
CA LYS A 575 -30.21 -7.71 -10.46
C LYS A 575 -29.14 -8.53 -9.75
N THR A 576 -29.35 -8.85 -8.48
CA THR A 576 -28.38 -9.56 -7.65
C THR A 576 -28.79 -11.01 -7.43
N ALA A 577 -30.06 -11.30 -7.11
CA ALA A 577 -30.49 -12.67 -6.84
C ALA A 577 -30.41 -13.58 -8.08
N TRP A 578 -30.84 -13.09 -9.26
CA TRP A 578 -30.81 -13.87 -10.49
C TRP A 578 -29.39 -14.18 -10.99
N LYS A 579 -28.36 -13.45 -10.55
CA LYS A 579 -26.96 -13.80 -10.88
C LYS A 579 -26.50 -15.14 -10.30
N TYR A 580 -27.16 -15.59 -9.24
CA TYR A 580 -26.82 -16.82 -8.52
C TYR A 580 -27.67 -18.02 -8.95
N GLY A 581 -28.52 -17.90 -9.97
CA GLY A 581 -29.12 -19.07 -10.61
C GLY A 581 -28.22 -19.68 -11.68
N LEU A 582 -28.50 -20.92 -12.07
CA LEU A 582 -27.73 -21.65 -13.07
C LEU A 582 -28.43 -21.56 -14.43
N TYR A 583 -28.10 -20.52 -15.21
CA TYR A 583 -28.82 -20.18 -16.46
C TYR A 583 -27.97 -20.29 -17.74
N ASP A 584 -26.77 -20.82 -17.62
CA ASP A 584 -25.76 -20.87 -18.68
C ASP A 584 -25.11 -22.26 -18.68
N SER A 585 -25.20 -22.96 -19.82
CA SER A 585 -24.66 -24.30 -20.03
C SER A 585 -23.12 -24.34 -20.05
N GLU A 586 -22.45 -23.22 -20.33
CA GLU A 586 -20.98 -23.15 -20.43
C GLU A 586 -20.27 -23.06 -19.06
N LYS A 587 -20.98 -22.72 -17.99
CA LYS A 587 -20.43 -22.70 -16.61
C LYS A 587 -20.14 -24.08 -16.02
N ILE A 588 -20.39 -25.16 -16.77
CA ILE A 588 -20.22 -26.55 -16.32
C ILE A 588 -18.78 -27.07 -16.57
N GLU A 589 -17.93 -26.33 -17.28
CA GLU A 589 -16.56 -26.79 -17.54
C GLU A 589 -15.60 -26.62 -16.36
N THR A 590 -14.90 -27.72 -16.07
CA THR A 590 -13.98 -27.98 -14.96
C THR A 590 -12.78 -27.03 -14.91
N LYS A 591 -12.78 -26.03 -14.01
CA LYS A 591 -11.56 -25.32 -13.63
C LYS A 591 -10.81 -26.06 -12.52
N ASN A 592 -9.79 -26.81 -12.91
CA ASN A 592 -8.64 -27.12 -12.06
C ASN A 592 -7.87 -25.83 -11.77
N GLN A 593 -8.06 -25.23 -10.59
CA GLN A 593 -7.14 -24.22 -10.06
C GLN A 593 -6.55 -24.69 -8.72
N LYS A 594 -5.22 -24.81 -8.71
CA LYS A 594 -4.41 -24.92 -7.49
C LYS A 594 -4.72 -23.70 -6.60
N VAL A 595 -5.05 -23.99 -5.35
CA VAL A 595 -5.28 -22.99 -4.30
C VAL A 595 -4.02 -22.14 -4.11
N PRO A 596 -4.09 -20.80 -4.31
CA PRO A 596 -3.07 -19.90 -3.77
C PRO A 596 -3.28 -19.77 -2.27
N VAL A 597 -2.21 -19.94 -1.50
CA VAL A 597 -2.17 -19.55 -0.09
C VAL A 597 -2.28 -18.02 -0.04
N VAL A 598 -3.43 -17.52 0.41
CA VAL A 598 -3.66 -16.09 0.65
C VAL A 598 -3.25 -15.76 2.08
N LEU A 599 -2.20 -14.94 2.23
CA LEU A 599 -2.00 -14.13 3.43
C LEU A 599 -3.07 -13.01 3.41
N GLU A 600 -3.92 -12.99 4.44
CA GLU A 600 -4.90 -11.94 4.67
C GLU A 600 -4.20 -10.59 4.91
N ASN A 601 -4.49 -9.60 4.06
CA ASN A 601 -4.53 -8.17 4.38
C ASN A 601 -5.12 -7.40 3.20
N SER A 602 -6.42 -7.09 3.26
CA SER A 602 -6.97 -5.96 2.49
C SER A 602 -8.26 -5.44 3.12
N LEU A 603 -8.16 -4.20 3.59
CA LEU A 603 -9.30 -3.31 3.84
C LEU A 603 -9.80 -2.83 2.47
N GLN A 604 -11.08 -3.08 2.16
CA GLN A 604 -11.77 -2.47 1.03
C GLN A 604 -12.84 -1.50 1.54
N GLU A 605 -12.75 -0.25 1.10
CA GLU A 605 -13.77 0.78 1.30
C GLU A 605 -14.96 0.54 0.36
N VAL A 606 -16.17 0.59 0.91
CA VAL A 606 -17.43 0.47 0.16
C VAL A 606 -18.01 1.88 -0.05
N SER A 607 -18.14 2.29 -1.32
CA SER A 607 -18.88 3.48 -1.74
C SER A 607 -20.36 3.16 -1.99
N VAL A 608 -21.25 4.10 -1.65
CA VAL A 608 -22.72 3.93 -1.68
C VAL A 608 -23.33 5.13 -2.44
N ASN A 609 -23.86 4.90 -3.65
CA ASN A 609 -24.73 5.81 -4.43
C ASN A 609 -26.17 5.24 -4.47
N GLY A 610 -27.30 5.96 -4.67
CA GLY A 610 -27.62 7.39 -4.94
C GLY A 610 -29.01 7.75 -4.32
N ILE A 611 -29.77 8.83 -4.61
CA ILE A 611 -29.96 9.76 -5.75
C ILE A 611 -30.80 10.99 -5.22
N PRO A 612 -31.22 12.02 -6.00
CA PRO A 612 -30.52 13.13 -6.66
C PRO A 612 -30.78 14.52 -6.00
N ALA A 613 -29.82 15.46 -6.06
CA ALA A 613 -30.12 16.90 -6.07
C ALA A 613 -28.95 17.76 -6.58
N SER A 614 -29.24 18.59 -7.58
CA SER A 614 -28.48 19.74 -8.11
C SER A 614 -27.03 19.55 -8.57
N LYS A 615 -26.85 19.62 -9.90
CA LYS A 615 -25.61 20.05 -10.57
C LYS A 615 -25.09 21.36 -9.97
N ASN A 616 -23.76 21.44 -9.83
CA ASN A 616 -22.88 22.59 -9.52
C ASN A 616 -22.50 22.80 -8.05
N LEU A 617 -21.35 22.24 -7.63
CA LEU A 617 -20.27 22.84 -6.83
C LEU A 617 -19.36 21.72 -6.24
N PRO A 618 -18.02 21.84 -6.23
CA PRO A 618 -17.20 21.05 -5.33
C PRO A 618 -17.47 21.51 -3.90
N VAL A 619 -17.96 20.61 -3.06
CA VAL A 619 -18.16 20.86 -1.62
C VAL A 619 -16.78 21.04 -0.99
N THR A 620 -16.46 22.25 -0.55
CA THR A 620 -15.32 22.49 0.36
C THR A 620 -15.46 21.58 1.58
N PRO A 621 -14.41 20.89 2.05
CA PRO A 621 -14.49 20.15 3.31
C PRO A 621 -14.84 21.14 4.43
N LYS A 622 -16.00 20.93 5.08
CA LYS A 622 -16.36 21.68 6.29
C LYS A 622 -15.23 21.46 7.32
N PRO A 623 -14.73 22.52 7.98
CA PRO A 623 -13.74 22.35 9.03
C PRO A 623 -14.35 21.51 10.15
N GLU A 624 -13.90 20.26 10.28
CA GLU A 624 -14.14 19.49 11.48
C GLU A 624 -13.59 20.28 12.67
N LYS A 625 -14.37 20.33 13.77
CA LYS A 625 -13.96 21.03 14.99
C LYS A 625 -12.59 20.53 15.42
N ARG A 626 -11.60 21.42 15.37
CA ARG A 626 -10.25 21.21 15.88
C ARG A 626 -10.31 20.83 17.36
N GLU A 627 -9.98 19.59 17.69
CA GLU A 627 -9.25 19.36 18.93
C GLU A 627 -7.86 19.98 18.75
N PHE A 628 -7.46 20.83 19.69
CA PHE A 628 -6.13 21.44 19.74
C PHE A 628 -5.10 20.33 20.01
N ILE A 629 -4.68 19.63 18.95
CA ILE A 629 -3.48 18.80 18.99
C ILE A 629 -2.32 19.79 18.88
N ARG A 630 -1.52 19.88 19.95
CA ARG A 630 -0.28 20.67 19.97
C ARG A 630 0.52 20.36 18.72
N ASP A 631 1.03 21.40 18.08
CA ASP A 631 1.93 21.33 16.93
C ASP A 631 2.98 20.24 17.14
N ILE A 632 2.85 19.11 16.43
CA ILE A 632 3.95 18.16 16.26
C ILE A 632 4.87 18.84 15.24
N GLN A 633 5.77 19.66 15.74
CA GLN A 633 6.68 20.46 14.92
C GLN A 633 7.85 19.65 14.35
N GLU A 634 7.99 18.36 14.64
CA GLU A 634 9.09 17.56 14.08
C GLU A 634 8.63 16.12 13.77
N LEU A 635 8.40 15.83 12.48
CA LEU A 635 8.24 14.47 11.95
C LEU A 635 9.64 13.82 11.86
N ASN A 636 10.24 13.47 12.99
CA ASN A 636 11.57 12.87 13.03
C ASN A 636 11.49 11.34 12.91
N ILE A 637 12.41 10.76 12.12
CA ILE A 637 12.69 9.31 12.17
C ILE A 637 13.46 9.06 13.47
N CYS A 638 12.90 8.27 14.37
CA CYS A 638 13.55 7.88 15.62
C CYS A 638 14.10 6.47 15.51
N VAL A 639 15.37 6.29 15.90
CA VAL A 639 15.94 4.96 16.14
C VAL A 639 15.46 4.50 17.51
N THR A 640 14.64 3.45 17.55
CA THR A 640 14.16 2.86 18.81
C THR A 640 14.82 1.52 19.04
N SER A 641 15.35 1.30 20.25
CA SER A 641 15.84 -0.02 20.66
C SER A 641 14.71 -0.80 21.33
N LYS A 642 14.38 -1.99 20.83
CA LYS A 642 13.51 -2.95 21.53
C LYS A 642 14.37 -3.87 22.38
N HIS A 643 13.99 -4.15 23.62
CA HIS A 643 14.43 -5.39 24.27
C HIS A 643 13.44 -6.49 23.89
N THR A 644 13.78 -7.29 22.89
CA THR A 644 13.01 -8.47 22.50
C THR A 644 13.78 -9.70 22.93
N GLY A 645 13.20 -10.45 23.87
CA GLY A 645 13.72 -11.76 24.26
C GLY A 645 14.02 -12.60 23.01
N TYR A 646 15.28 -13.06 22.94
CA TYR A 646 15.87 -13.98 21.99
C TYR A 646 14.88 -14.74 21.09
N ILE A 647 14.80 -14.35 19.82
CA ILE A 647 14.52 -15.28 18.72
C ILE A 647 15.73 -15.24 17.80
N GLN A 648 16.63 -16.19 18.02
CA GLN A 648 17.84 -16.40 17.23
C GLN A 648 17.42 -17.10 15.93
N SER A 649 17.24 -16.34 14.84
CA SER A 649 17.06 -16.91 13.50
C SER A 649 18.43 -17.14 12.83
N ASP A 650 18.53 -18.17 11.99
CA ASP A 650 19.74 -18.54 11.22
C ASP A 650 20.37 -17.36 10.45
N TYR A 651 19.54 -16.38 10.07
CA TYR A 651 19.98 -15.16 9.39
C TYR A 651 20.90 -14.28 10.26
N TYR A 652 20.62 -14.15 11.57
CA TYR A 652 21.43 -13.31 12.47
C TYR A 652 22.83 -13.89 12.66
N GLU A 653 22.94 -15.22 12.77
CA GLU A 653 24.23 -15.88 12.93
C GLU A 653 25.08 -15.73 11.66
N LYS A 654 24.48 -15.86 10.47
CA LYS A 654 25.18 -15.65 9.19
C LYS A 654 25.68 -14.20 9.04
N ALA A 655 24.87 -13.20 9.40
CA ALA A 655 25.24 -11.79 9.31
C ALA A 655 26.35 -11.41 10.32
N TYR A 656 26.30 -11.97 11.54
CA TYR A 656 27.33 -11.78 12.55
C TYR A 656 28.66 -12.43 12.12
N ARG A 657 28.64 -13.67 11.63
CA ARG A 657 29.82 -14.36 11.07
C ARG A 657 30.43 -13.61 9.89
N PHE A 658 29.60 -13.04 9.01
CA PHE A 658 30.07 -12.19 7.92
C PHE A 658 30.83 -10.98 8.46
N LEU A 659 30.28 -10.27 9.45
CA LEU A 659 30.91 -9.09 10.06
C LEU A 659 32.26 -9.42 10.72
N GLU A 660 32.33 -10.52 11.47
CA GLU A 660 33.60 -10.95 12.08
C GLU A 660 34.68 -11.20 11.02
N ARG A 661 34.32 -11.90 9.94
CA ARG A 661 35.25 -12.14 8.83
C ARG A 661 35.61 -10.87 8.09
N ALA A 662 34.65 -10.00 7.83
CA ALA A 662 34.89 -8.72 7.14
C ALA A 662 35.93 -7.88 7.89
N ARG A 663 35.82 -7.81 9.22
CA ARG A 663 36.84 -7.15 10.08
C ARG A 663 38.20 -7.83 10.00
N SER A 664 38.25 -9.16 10.02
CA SER A 664 39.52 -9.88 9.88
C SER A 664 40.20 -9.66 8.53
N PHE A 665 39.41 -9.43 7.48
CA PHE A 665 39.88 -9.19 6.11
C PHE A 665 39.96 -7.71 5.75
N GLU A 666 39.73 -6.78 6.68
CA GLU A 666 39.65 -5.35 6.38
C GLU A 666 40.91 -4.83 5.67
N HIS A 667 42.08 -5.28 6.14
CA HIS A 667 43.39 -4.93 5.59
C HIS A 667 43.99 -6.00 4.67
N TYR A 668 43.27 -7.09 4.40
CA TYR A 668 43.75 -8.14 3.51
C TYR A 668 43.80 -7.66 2.06
N LYS A 669 44.89 -7.96 1.36
CA LYS A 669 45.10 -7.63 -0.05
C LYS A 669 45.48 -8.89 -0.81
N ALA A 670 44.92 -9.06 -2.01
CA ALA A 670 45.29 -10.15 -2.91
C ALA A 670 46.15 -9.61 -4.06
N ASP A 671 47.00 -10.48 -4.60
CA ASP A 671 47.73 -10.23 -5.83
C ASP A 671 46.77 -10.15 -7.04
N SER A 672 47.27 -9.65 -8.18
CA SER A 672 46.49 -9.54 -9.41
C SER A 672 45.85 -10.87 -9.79
N ALA A 673 44.53 -10.92 -9.71
CA ALA A 673 43.73 -12.12 -9.97
C ALA A 673 43.00 -12.01 -11.31
N LYS A 674 42.66 -13.16 -11.92
CA LYS A 674 41.79 -13.20 -13.10
C LYS A 674 40.33 -13.09 -12.68
N TYR A 675 39.53 -12.42 -13.50
CA TYR A 675 38.09 -12.34 -13.30
C TYR A 675 37.45 -13.74 -13.27
N VAL A 676 36.61 -13.98 -12.26
CA VAL A 676 35.81 -15.20 -12.14
C VAL A 676 34.34 -14.82 -11.89
N PRO A 677 33.39 -15.26 -12.72
CA PRO A 677 31.97 -14.96 -12.52
C PRO A 677 31.44 -15.41 -11.16
N PHE A 678 30.54 -14.64 -10.58
CA PHE A 678 29.92 -14.91 -9.27
C PHE A 678 28.49 -14.37 -9.20
N SER A 679 27.53 -15.30 -9.08
CA SER A 679 26.11 -14.99 -8.92
C SER A 679 25.57 -15.65 -7.64
N CYS A 680 25.05 -14.86 -6.71
CA CYS A 680 24.41 -15.33 -5.48
C CYS A 680 23.46 -14.24 -4.96
N GLU A 681 22.28 -14.63 -4.47
CA GLU A 681 21.26 -13.67 -4.01
C GLU A 681 21.65 -12.93 -2.72
N TRP A 682 22.34 -13.60 -1.79
CA TRP A 682 22.90 -13.00 -0.55
C TRP A 682 24.38 -13.34 -0.40
N PRO A 683 25.24 -12.69 -1.20
CA PRO A 683 26.63 -13.08 -1.30
C PRO A 683 27.40 -12.73 -0.02
N THR A 684 28.24 -13.67 0.41
CA THR A 684 29.19 -13.50 1.53
C THR A 684 30.53 -14.13 1.15
N TYR A 685 31.59 -13.93 1.94
CA TYR A 685 32.87 -14.60 1.68
C TYR A 685 32.76 -16.13 1.62
N ASP A 686 31.86 -16.73 2.39
CA ASP A 686 31.63 -18.19 2.39
C ASP A 686 31.00 -18.71 1.10
N SER A 687 30.30 -17.83 0.38
CA SER A 687 29.67 -18.15 -0.89
C SER A 687 30.66 -18.14 -2.06
N MET A 688 31.90 -17.67 -1.83
CA MET A 688 32.94 -17.57 -2.85
C MET A 688 33.90 -18.77 -2.80
N SER A 689 34.21 -19.30 -3.97
CA SER A 689 35.40 -20.16 -4.17
C SER A 689 36.69 -19.39 -3.91
N ILE A 690 37.81 -20.11 -3.80
CA ILE A 690 39.14 -19.51 -3.54
C ILE A 690 39.47 -18.46 -4.61
N HIS A 691 39.28 -18.79 -5.89
CA HIS A 691 39.59 -17.88 -7.00
C HIS A 691 38.64 -16.67 -7.09
N GLN A 692 37.35 -16.86 -6.79
CA GLN A 692 36.41 -15.75 -6.69
C GLN A 692 36.79 -14.79 -5.54
N ARG A 693 37.30 -15.34 -4.44
CA ARG A 693 37.75 -14.55 -3.29
C ARG A 693 39.06 -13.79 -3.55
N GLU A 694 40.00 -14.42 -4.25
CA GLU A 694 41.22 -13.76 -4.74
C GLU A 694 40.86 -12.58 -5.67
N TRP A 695 39.97 -12.82 -6.63
CA TRP A 695 39.43 -11.76 -7.49
C TRP A 695 38.77 -10.64 -6.69
N TYR A 696 37.86 -10.98 -5.77
CA TYR A 696 37.15 -9.99 -4.95
C TYR A 696 38.13 -9.08 -4.18
N PHE A 697 39.12 -9.66 -3.51
CA PHE A 697 40.06 -8.86 -2.71
C PHE A 697 40.98 -7.99 -3.56
N TRP A 698 41.35 -8.44 -4.76
CA TRP A 698 42.08 -7.61 -5.71
C TRP A 698 41.21 -6.47 -6.25
N TRP A 699 39.99 -6.79 -6.73
CA TRP A 699 39.02 -5.80 -7.22
C TRP A 699 38.67 -4.76 -6.16
N ARG A 700 38.43 -5.19 -4.90
CA ARG A 700 38.15 -4.31 -3.77
C ARG A 700 39.28 -3.31 -3.53
N GLU A 701 40.54 -3.73 -3.66
CA GLU A 701 41.68 -2.82 -3.54
C GLU A 701 41.69 -1.79 -4.68
N GLN A 702 41.39 -2.22 -5.92
CA GLN A 702 41.26 -1.29 -7.05
C GLN A 702 40.18 -0.23 -6.79
N VAL A 703 39.01 -0.66 -6.32
CA VAL A 703 37.90 0.23 -5.95
C VAL A 703 38.32 1.23 -4.86
N ARG A 704 39.04 0.78 -3.83
CA ARG A 704 39.57 1.67 -2.78
C ARG A 704 40.61 2.66 -3.28
N MET A 705 41.27 2.37 -4.41
CA MET A 705 42.17 3.31 -5.11
C MET A 705 41.42 4.22 -6.11
N GLY A 706 40.09 4.13 -6.20
CA GLY A 706 39.26 4.88 -7.13
C GLY A 706 39.21 4.28 -8.55
N LEU A 707 39.67 3.04 -8.73
CA LEU A 707 39.62 2.31 -10.00
C LEU A 707 38.48 1.30 -9.98
N TYR A 708 37.42 1.60 -10.75
CA TYR A 708 36.18 0.81 -10.77
C TYR A 708 36.15 -0.09 -11.99
N LEU A 709 36.61 -1.33 -11.83
CA LEU A 709 36.63 -2.33 -12.90
C LEU A 709 35.25 -2.99 -13.06
N GLU A 710 34.95 -3.46 -14.27
CA GLU A 710 33.76 -4.27 -14.50
C GLU A 710 33.78 -5.56 -13.66
N THR A 711 32.68 -5.84 -12.96
CA THR A 711 32.52 -7.05 -12.15
C THR A 711 31.05 -7.37 -11.92
N ASP A 712 30.73 -8.58 -11.48
CA ASP A 712 29.36 -9.02 -11.19
C ASP A 712 28.74 -8.32 -9.97
N LEU A 713 27.42 -8.12 -10.02
CA LEU A 713 26.62 -7.51 -8.95
C LEU A 713 26.89 -8.14 -7.58
N SER A 714 27.08 -9.46 -7.51
CA SER A 714 27.32 -10.16 -6.24
C SER A 714 28.60 -9.70 -5.54
N TYR A 715 29.67 -9.35 -6.27
CA TYR A 715 30.88 -8.78 -5.68
C TYR A 715 30.63 -7.35 -5.17
N VAL A 716 29.88 -6.55 -5.94
CA VAL A 716 29.49 -5.19 -5.55
C VAL A 716 28.67 -5.21 -4.25
N LEU A 717 27.70 -6.14 -4.14
CA LEU A 717 26.89 -6.32 -2.93
C LEU A 717 27.73 -6.68 -1.70
N VAL A 718 28.74 -7.54 -1.84
CA VAL A 718 29.64 -7.88 -0.71
C VAL A 718 30.39 -6.65 -0.23
N TYR A 719 30.87 -5.79 -1.15
CA TYR A 719 31.50 -4.53 -0.77
C TYR A 719 30.52 -3.55 -0.12
N ILE A 720 29.29 -3.44 -0.62
CA ILE A 720 28.23 -2.65 0.04
C ILE A 720 27.98 -3.19 1.45
N TYR A 721 27.94 -4.51 1.65
CA TYR A 721 27.77 -5.12 2.96
C TYR A 721 28.96 -4.82 3.90
N GLU A 722 30.20 -4.77 3.40
CA GLU A 722 31.34 -4.28 4.18
C GLU A 722 31.10 -2.84 4.66
N LEU A 723 30.72 -1.93 3.75
CA LEU A 723 30.53 -0.51 4.03
C LEU A 723 29.40 -0.23 5.03
N VAL A 724 28.22 -0.84 4.87
CA VAL A 724 27.10 -0.63 5.81
C VAL A 724 27.41 -1.16 7.21
N ASN A 725 28.34 -2.12 7.32
CA ASN A 725 28.85 -2.62 8.60
C ASN A 725 30.07 -1.84 9.13
N LEU A 726 30.46 -0.73 8.49
CA LEU A 726 31.64 0.10 8.81
C LEU A 726 32.98 -0.64 8.69
N VAL A 727 33.13 -1.50 7.69
CA VAL A 727 34.40 -2.16 7.37
C VAL A 727 35.07 -1.41 6.21
N GLY A 728 36.32 -0.98 6.39
CA GLY A 728 37.02 -0.15 5.41
C GLY A 728 36.52 1.30 5.34
N VAL A 729 35.89 1.77 6.43
CA VAL A 729 35.30 3.11 6.58
C VAL A 729 36.02 3.84 7.71
N SER A 730 36.48 5.07 7.46
CA SER A 730 37.23 5.87 8.44
C SER A 730 36.30 6.64 9.39
N ASP A 731 35.21 7.18 8.84
CA ASP A 731 34.16 7.91 9.55
C ASP A 731 32.83 7.78 8.77
N PRO A 732 31.68 8.16 9.37
CA PRO A 732 30.39 8.02 8.70
C PRO A 732 30.31 8.70 7.32
N ILE A 733 30.94 9.87 7.14
CA ILE A 733 30.91 10.62 5.87
C ILE A 733 31.65 9.82 4.79
N ASP A 734 32.85 9.31 5.09
CA ASP A 734 33.62 8.46 4.18
C ASP A 734 32.82 7.22 3.72
N GLY A 735 32.11 6.55 4.63
CA GLY A 735 31.30 5.39 4.25
C GLY A 735 30.07 5.77 3.42
N TYR A 736 29.45 6.92 3.68
CA TYR A 736 28.40 7.46 2.82
C TYR A 736 28.93 7.75 1.41
N GLU A 737 30.06 8.46 1.29
CA GLU A 737 30.65 8.84 0.00
C GLU A 737 30.98 7.60 -0.83
N LYS A 738 31.53 6.55 -0.20
CA LYS A 738 31.80 5.26 -0.83
C LYS A 738 30.53 4.55 -1.30
N LEU A 739 29.48 4.52 -0.47
CA LEU A 739 28.19 3.92 -0.83
C LEU A 739 27.55 4.65 -2.02
N TYR A 740 27.52 5.99 -1.97
CA TYR A 740 26.97 6.83 -3.04
C TYR A 740 27.78 6.71 -4.34
N THR A 741 29.11 6.67 -4.24
CA THR A 741 29.99 6.54 -5.42
C THR A 741 29.83 5.17 -6.09
N ILE A 742 29.79 4.09 -5.31
CA ILE A 742 29.53 2.74 -5.87
C ILE A 742 28.18 2.67 -6.55
N TRP A 743 27.16 3.29 -5.94
CA TRP A 743 25.84 3.38 -6.54
C TRP A 743 25.89 4.08 -7.89
N GLU A 744 26.44 5.30 -7.96
CA GLU A 744 26.50 6.09 -9.20
C GLU A 744 27.26 5.40 -10.32
N ILE A 745 28.34 4.67 -10.00
CA ILE A 745 29.18 4.03 -11.00
C ILE A 745 28.55 2.76 -11.56
N TYR A 746 27.96 1.92 -10.71
CA TYR A 746 27.45 0.60 -11.13
C TYR A 746 25.95 0.58 -11.46
N ARG A 747 25.17 1.62 -11.14
CA ARG A 747 23.70 1.65 -11.35
C ARG A 747 23.26 1.41 -12.80
N ASN A 748 23.95 1.98 -13.78
CA ASN A 748 23.57 1.84 -15.19
C ASN A 748 23.76 0.40 -15.69
N LYS A 749 24.72 -0.33 -15.10
CA LYS A 749 24.96 -1.75 -15.38
C LYS A 749 24.02 -2.64 -14.58
N TYR A 750 23.66 -2.24 -13.37
CA TYR A 750 22.85 -3.03 -12.43
C TYR A 750 21.68 -2.21 -11.86
N LEU A 751 20.57 -2.14 -12.60
CA LEU A 751 19.34 -1.45 -12.18
C LEU A 751 18.80 -1.95 -10.83
N LYS A 752 19.09 -3.20 -10.44
CA LYS A 752 18.72 -3.77 -9.14
C LYS A 752 19.25 -2.97 -7.95
N LEU A 753 20.32 -2.18 -8.11
CA LEU A 753 20.84 -1.31 -7.05
C LEU A 753 19.83 -0.21 -6.69
N ASP A 754 19.06 0.29 -7.66
CA ASP A 754 18.09 1.39 -7.46
C ASP A 754 16.87 0.96 -6.62
N PHE A 755 16.66 -0.35 -6.42
CA PHE A 755 15.58 -0.88 -5.58
C PHE A 755 15.84 -0.76 -4.08
N HIS A 756 17.11 -0.78 -3.67
CA HIS A 756 17.46 -0.91 -2.24
C HIS A 756 18.49 0.10 -1.77
N LEU A 757 19.41 0.54 -2.64
CA LEU A 757 20.61 1.25 -2.19
C LEU A 757 20.29 2.66 -1.67
N LEU A 758 19.30 3.36 -2.25
CA LEU A 758 18.87 4.67 -1.73
C LEU A 758 18.27 4.55 -0.32
N GLU A 759 17.48 3.50 -0.04
CA GLU A 759 16.97 3.25 1.31
C GLU A 759 18.08 2.82 2.28
N TRP A 760 19.04 2.02 1.83
CA TRP A 760 20.21 1.65 2.64
C TRP A 760 21.12 2.85 2.93
N ILE A 761 21.27 3.80 2.01
CA ILE A 761 22.00 5.06 2.23
C ILE A 761 21.29 5.89 3.31
N MET A 762 19.97 6.02 3.25
CA MET A 762 19.18 6.67 4.30
C MET A 762 19.35 5.95 5.65
N ASP A 763 19.22 4.62 5.69
CA ASP A 763 19.43 3.83 6.90
C ASP A 763 20.84 4.03 7.46
N TYR A 764 21.86 4.09 6.59
CA TYR A 764 23.24 4.33 6.96
C TYR A 764 23.46 5.72 7.55
N ILE A 765 22.90 6.76 6.95
CA ILE A 765 22.99 8.14 7.45
C ILE A 765 22.36 8.23 8.85
N ILE A 766 21.16 7.68 9.01
CA ILE A 766 20.39 7.74 10.27
C ILE A 766 21.06 6.92 11.37
N ILE A 767 21.51 5.69 11.09
CA ILE A 767 22.04 4.79 12.12
C ILE A 767 23.43 5.21 12.62
N ASN A 768 24.23 5.82 11.76
CA ASN A 768 25.59 6.21 12.08
C ASN A 768 25.71 7.71 12.39
N ASP A 769 24.59 8.41 12.61
CA ASP A 769 24.53 9.85 12.92
C ASP A 769 25.38 10.68 11.93
N CYS A 770 25.31 10.35 10.64
CA CYS A 770 26.10 11.00 9.61
C CYS A 770 25.56 12.44 9.40
N PRO A 771 26.41 13.48 9.44
CA PRO A 771 25.99 14.89 9.35
C PRO A 771 25.67 15.31 7.92
N ILE A 772 24.85 14.51 7.23
CA ILE A 772 24.45 14.70 5.83
C ILE A 772 22.93 14.80 5.80
N ASP A 773 22.43 15.81 5.09
CA ASP A 773 21.00 15.99 4.93
C ASP A 773 20.46 14.98 3.90
N PHE A 774 19.95 13.86 4.40
CA PHE A 774 19.40 12.82 3.54
C PHE A 774 18.13 13.27 2.80
N ILE A 775 17.43 14.30 3.28
CA ILE A 775 16.22 14.81 2.63
C ILE A 775 16.56 15.39 1.26
N GLU A 776 17.62 16.19 1.18
CA GLU A 776 18.10 16.76 -0.09
C GLU A 776 18.54 15.65 -1.05
N ILE A 777 19.24 14.63 -0.54
CA ILE A 777 19.64 13.46 -1.35
C ILE A 777 18.42 12.73 -1.92
N LEU A 778 17.38 12.51 -1.10
CA LEU A 778 16.15 11.88 -1.54
C LEU A 778 15.43 12.74 -2.60
N LYS A 779 15.31 14.06 -2.38
CA LYS A 779 14.69 14.98 -3.35
C LYS A 779 15.38 14.92 -4.71
N ASP A 780 16.72 14.93 -4.73
CA ASP A 780 17.51 14.93 -5.97
C ASP A 780 17.44 13.59 -6.72
N ASN A 781 17.24 12.49 -6.01
CA ASN A 781 17.37 11.14 -6.58
C ASN A 781 16.06 10.36 -6.71
N ILE A 782 14.94 10.84 -6.17
CA ILE A 782 13.65 10.13 -6.22
C ILE A 782 13.19 9.83 -7.64
N SER A 783 13.54 10.68 -8.62
CA SER A 783 13.24 10.48 -10.03
C SER A 783 13.90 9.23 -10.62
N ARG A 784 15.10 8.89 -10.10
CA ARG A 784 15.93 7.76 -10.51
C ARG A 784 15.64 6.49 -9.69
N CYS A 785 14.79 6.58 -8.66
CA CYS A 785 14.42 5.48 -7.76
C CYS A 785 12.89 5.37 -7.61
N PRO A 786 12.17 4.88 -8.63
CA PRO A 786 10.71 4.83 -8.63
C PRO A 786 10.11 3.87 -7.58
N TYR A 787 10.92 2.99 -7.00
CA TYR A 787 10.51 1.99 -6.02
C TYR A 787 10.68 2.42 -4.56
N PHE A 788 11.05 3.67 -4.29
CA PHE A 788 11.20 4.18 -2.92
C PHE A 788 9.88 4.07 -2.14
N HIS A 789 9.91 3.40 -0.98
CA HIS A 789 8.69 2.96 -0.29
C HIS A 789 8.11 4.00 0.68
N LEU A 790 8.70 5.18 0.84
CA LEU A 790 8.27 6.21 1.80
C LEU A 790 7.93 7.59 1.18
N PRO A 791 7.09 7.69 0.14
CA PRO A 791 6.80 8.96 -0.53
C PRO A 791 6.16 10.01 0.39
N ASP A 792 5.29 9.57 1.32
CA ASP A 792 4.62 10.43 2.30
C ASP A 792 5.56 11.16 3.26
N PHE A 793 6.73 10.56 3.49
CA PHE A 793 7.74 11.13 4.39
C PHE A 793 8.36 12.41 3.82
N LEU A 794 8.40 12.57 2.49
CA LEU A 794 9.05 13.71 1.84
C LEU A 794 8.19 14.99 1.82
N ILE A 795 6.86 14.84 1.77
CA ILE A 795 5.93 15.98 1.60
C ILE A 795 6.13 17.11 2.62
N PRO A 796 6.32 16.85 3.93
CA PRO A 796 6.55 17.91 4.92
C PRO A 796 7.82 18.76 4.68
N TYR A 797 8.77 18.24 3.90
CA TYR A 797 10.06 18.87 3.64
C TYR A 797 10.12 19.62 2.30
N TYR A 798 9.02 19.64 1.53
CA TYR A 798 8.90 20.50 0.36
C TYR A 798 8.35 21.86 0.78
N THR A 799 9.14 22.91 0.57
CA THR A 799 8.67 24.30 0.65
C THR A 799 7.78 24.65 -0.54
N ASP A 800 7.00 25.73 -0.42
CA ASP A 800 6.14 26.20 -1.52
C ASP A 800 6.93 26.48 -2.82
N GLU A 801 8.15 27.01 -2.69
CA GLU A 801 9.01 27.29 -3.84
C GLU A 801 9.53 26.00 -4.49
N GLU A 802 9.81 24.97 -3.69
CA GLU A 802 10.30 23.67 -4.16
C GLU A 802 9.23 22.79 -4.79
N LEU A 803 7.94 23.04 -4.56
CA LEU A 803 6.85 22.31 -5.24
C LEU A 803 6.97 22.39 -6.76
N SER A 804 7.48 23.51 -7.28
CA SER A 804 7.74 23.72 -8.70
C SER A 804 8.86 22.83 -9.29
N LYS A 805 9.64 22.18 -8.43
CA LYS A 805 10.75 21.27 -8.75
C LYS A 805 10.45 19.81 -8.37
N MET A 806 9.25 19.54 -7.81
CA MET A 806 8.87 18.20 -7.37
C MET A 806 8.88 17.23 -8.56
N SER A 807 9.55 16.10 -8.42
CA SER A 807 9.63 15.12 -9.52
C SER A 807 8.25 14.54 -9.86
N THR A 808 7.97 14.36 -11.15
CA THR A 808 6.79 13.64 -11.63
C THR A 808 6.73 12.19 -11.16
N THR A 809 7.88 11.57 -10.86
CA THR A 809 7.95 10.24 -10.24
C THR A 809 7.37 10.25 -8.83
N LEU A 810 7.61 11.31 -8.06
CA LEU A 810 7.02 11.48 -6.74
C LEU A 810 5.54 11.87 -6.84
N ILE A 811 5.19 12.78 -7.75
CA ILE A 811 3.79 13.21 -7.98
C ILE A 811 2.91 12.02 -8.41
N ALA A 812 3.45 11.09 -9.22
CA ALA A 812 2.76 9.86 -9.61
C ALA A 812 2.32 8.99 -8.41
N ARG A 813 2.95 9.14 -7.24
CA ARG A 813 2.57 8.44 -5.99
C ARG A 813 1.36 9.06 -5.29
N PHE A 814 0.93 10.26 -5.71
CA PHE A 814 -0.17 11.03 -5.13
C PHE A 814 -1.34 11.25 -6.09
N ILE A 815 -1.40 10.54 -7.22
CA ILE A 815 -2.48 10.62 -8.22
C ILE A 815 -3.03 9.22 -8.52
N ASP A 816 -4.20 9.18 -9.15
CA ASP A 816 -4.88 7.96 -9.62
C ASP A 816 -4.72 7.76 -11.15
N TYR A 817 -4.00 8.66 -11.81
CA TYR A 817 -3.69 8.59 -13.24
C TYR A 817 -2.30 7.96 -13.47
N PRO A 818 -2.17 6.92 -14.32
CA PRO A 818 -0.89 6.28 -14.63
C PRO A 818 -0.01 7.17 -15.55
N LEU A 819 0.42 8.32 -15.03
CA LEU A 819 1.17 9.35 -15.77
C LEU A 819 2.34 8.79 -16.57
N LYS A 820 3.11 7.87 -15.98
CA LYS A 820 4.32 7.30 -16.61
C LYS A 820 4.04 6.31 -17.74
N LYS A 821 2.80 5.82 -17.87
CA LYS A 821 2.36 4.92 -18.95
C LYS A 821 1.69 5.65 -20.12
N SER A 822 1.29 6.91 -19.93
CA SER A 822 0.71 7.72 -20.99
C SER A 822 1.64 7.79 -22.20
N LYS A 823 1.15 7.52 -23.42
CA LYS A 823 1.94 7.68 -24.66
C LYS A 823 2.53 9.09 -24.78
N PHE A 824 1.77 10.09 -24.33
CA PHE A 824 2.25 11.47 -24.28
C PHE A 824 3.44 11.66 -23.33
N TYR A 825 3.53 10.87 -22.25
CA TYR A 825 4.65 10.90 -21.32
C TYR A 825 5.84 10.07 -21.81
N THR A 826 5.62 8.91 -22.42
CA THR A 826 6.68 8.01 -22.90
C THR A 826 7.31 8.46 -24.23
N GLY A 827 6.63 9.33 -24.98
CA GLY A 827 7.16 9.93 -26.21
C GLY A 827 8.09 11.14 -26.02
N ILE A 828 8.22 11.97 -27.05
CA ILE A 828 9.15 13.13 -27.13
C ILE A 828 8.76 14.27 -26.16
N HIS A 829 7.64 14.16 -25.44
CA HIS A 829 7.06 15.22 -24.61
C HIS A 829 7.30 15.05 -23.10
N GLN A 830 8.04 14.02 -22.68
CA GLN A 830 8.39 13.77 -21.27
C GLN A 830 8.96 15.02 -20.57
N GLU A 831 9.95 15.68 -21.18
CA GLU A 831 10.62 16.85 -20.59
C GLU A 831 9.66 18.03 -20.33
N LEU A 832 8.62 18.17 -21.15
CA LEU A 832 7.63 19.23 -20.99
C LEU A 832 6.72 18.94 -19.79
N LEU A 833 6.25 17.70 -19.66
CA LEU A 833 5.44 17.28 -18.52
C LEU A 833 6.22 17.36 -17.21
N ASP A 834 7.47 16.91 -17.23
CA ASP A 834 8.40 17.00 -16.09
C ASP A 834 8.65 18.45 -15.65
N LYS A 835 8.57 19.40 -16.59
CA LYS A 835 8.73 20.82 -16.32
C LYS A 835 7.46 21.51 -15.84
N TYR A 836 6.30 21.22 -16.43
CA TYR A 836 5.09 22.03 -16.22
C TYR A 836 4.11 21.44 -15.21
N ILE A 837 4.05 20.13 -15.02
CA ILE A 837 3.19 19.52 -14.00
C ILE A 837 3.53 20.05 -12.59
N PRO A 838 4.81 20.05 -12.16
CA PRO A 838 5.15 20.54 -10.81
C PRO A 838 4.87 22.05 -10.65
N ARG A 839 5.09 22.83 -11.71
CA ARG A 839 4.79 24.27 -11.74
C ARG A 839 3.29 24.56 -11.63
N ALA A 840 2.46 23.77 -12.32
CA ALA A 840 1.01 23.90 -12.20
C ALA A 840 0.56 23.62 -10.76
N ILE A 841 1.07 22.56 -10.12
CA ILE A 841 0.79 22.28 -8.70
C ILE A 841 1.22 23.46 -7.80
N ALA A 842 2.40 24.04 -8.04
CA ALA A 842 2.89 25.19 -7.27
C ALA A 842 2.01 26.45 -7.43
N GLU A 843 1.59 26.79 -8.65
CA GLU A 843 0.69 27.94 -8.90
C GLU A 843 -0.69 27.72 -8.28
N VAL A 844 -1.23 26.51 -8.38
CA VAL A 844 -2.50 26.15 -7.74
C VAL A 844 -2.37 26.23 -6.22
N ASN A 845 -1.25 25.78 -5.65
CA ASN A 845 -0.96 25.91 -4.22
C ASN A 845 -0.91 27.37 -3.77
N PHE A 846 -0.23 28.23 -4.54
CA PHE A 846 -0.17 29.66 -4.27
C PHE A 846 -1.56 30.32 -4.27
N TYR A 847 -2.38 30.02 -5.30
CA TYR A 847 -3.74 30.54 -5.38
C TYR A 847 -4.62 30.10 -4.20
N LEU A 848 -4.54 28.82 -3.80
CA LEU A 848 -5.28 28.33 -2.65
C LEU A 848 -4.83 28.99 -1.34
N LYS A 849 -3.52 29.25 -1.18
CA LYS A 849 -2.98 30.02 -0.05
C LYS A 849 -3.51 31.45 -0.03
N ASP A 850 -3.52 32.14 -1.17
CA ASP A 850 -4.03 33.50 -1.27
C ASP A 850 -5.54 33.57 -0.93
N ARG A 851 -6.34 32.63 -1.46
CA ARG A 851 -7.79 32.61 -1.29
C ARG A 851 -8.26 32.10 0.08
N PHE A 852 -7.62 31.07 0.63
CA PHE A 852 -8.09 30.34 1.82
C PHE A 852 -7.11 30.39 3.01
N GLY A 853 -5.95 31.02 2.85
CA GLY A 853 -4.88 31.07 3.86
C GLY A 853 -4.14 29.75 4.07
N LYS A 854 -4.39 28.74 3.22
CA LYS A 854 -3.80 27.40 3.33
C LYS A 854 -3.48 26.79 1.97
N GLY A 855 -2.37 26.05 1.89
CA GLY A 855 -1.93 25.36 0.67
C GLY A 855 -2.64 24.04 0.41
N ILE A 856 -2.33 23.37 -0.70
CA ILE A 856 -2.91 22.07 -1.11
C ILE A 856 -2.77 21.05 0.03
N PHE A 857 -1.54 20.79 0.48
CA PHE A 857 -1.27 19.78 1.50
C PHE A 857 -1.78 20.17 2.91
N GLU A 858 -2.09 21.45 3.15
CA GLU A 858 -2.69 21.90 4.41
C GLU A 858 -4.23 21.82 4.38
N LEU A 859 -4.84 22.08 3.22
CA LEU A 859 -6.27 21.95 2.99
C LEU A 859 -6.71 20.50 2.99
N TYR A 860 -5.90 19.63 2.37
CA TYR A 860 -6.16 18.20 2.26
C TYR A 860 -5.34 17.37 3.26
N LYS A 861 -4.92 17.95 4.38
CA LYS A 861 -4.16 17.25 5.43
C LYS A 861 -5.01 16.17 6.11
N PRO A 862 -4.65 14.88 6.03
CA PRO A 862 -5.30 13.83 6.80
C PRO A 862 -5.27 14.12 8.30
N THR A 863 -6.37 13.77 9.01
CA THR A 863 -6.48 13.97 10.47
C THR A 863 -5.77 12.90 11.28
N LYS A 864 -5.44 11.75 10.66
CA LYS A 864 -4.74 10.63 11.28
C LYS A 864 -3.29 10.58 10.80
N PHE A 865 -2.38 10.30 11.73
CA PHE A 865 -0.98 9.99 11.42
C PHE A 865 -0.79 8.48 11.33
N GLN A 866 0.10 8.04 10.46
CA GLN A 866 0.50 6.64 10.33
C GLN A 866 1.89 6.46 10.96
N LYS A 867 2.02 5.48 11.86
CA LYS A 867 3.32 5.05 12.38
C LYS A 867 3.88 3.97 11.45
N ILE A 868 5.07 4.22 10.91
CA ILE A 868 5.84 3.28 10.11
C ILE A 868 6.99 2.76 10.97
N ILE A 869 7.13 1.44 11.05
CA ILE A 869 8.23 0.77 11.75
C ILE A 869 8.95 -0.09 10.71
N ARG A 870 10.23 0.21 10.45
CA ARG A 870 11.07 -0.55 9.52
C ARG A 870 12.30 -1.06 10.24
N VAL A 871 12.77 -2.21 9.78
CA VAL A 871 14.09 -2.72 10.13
C VAL A 871 15.13 -2.07 9.23
N PRO A 872 16.23 -1.52 9.78
CA PRO A 872 17.29 -0.97 8.96
C PRO A 872 18.01 -2.03 8.12
N PHE A 873 18.44 -1.62 6.93
CA PHE A 873 19.16 -2.43 5.95
C PHE A 873 18.41 -3.72 5.58
N GLN A 874 17.08 -3.63 5.47
CA GLN A 874 16.23 -4.75 5.05
C GLN A 874 16.72 -5.29 3.70
N GLY A 875 16.99 -6.59 3.64
CA GLY A 875 17.54 -7.26 2.45
C GLY A 875 19.07 -7.26 2.32
N ALA A 876 19.82 -6.56 3.18
CA ALA A 876 21.29 -6.59 3.20
C ALA A 876 21.85 -7.56 4.24
N VAL A 877 23.12 -7.96 4.14
CA VAL A 877 23.81 -8.71 5.20
C VAL A 877 24.37 -7.73 6.25
N TYR A 878 23.59 -7.46 7.29
CA TYR A 878 23.92 -6.46 8.32
C TYR A 878 24.06 -7.09 9.72
N GLY A 879 25.29 -7.16 10.22
CA GLY A 879 25.66 -7.80 11.49
C GLY A 879 25.66 -6.86 12.70
N ARG A 880 25.61 -5.54 12.50
CA ARG A 880 25.51 -4.52 13.57
C ARG A 880 24.08 -4.26 14.04
N ARG A 881 23.15 -5.15 13.67
CA ARG A 881 21.72 -5.12 14.01
C ARG A 881 21.50 -5.48 15.50
N GLY A 882 22.13 -4.72 16.41
CA GLY A 882 21.57 -4.59 17.76
C GLY A 882 20.13 -4.11 17.61
N GLU A 883 19.23 -4.55 18.48
CA GLU A 883 17.76 -4.50 18.43
C GLU A 883 17.12 -3.14 18.04
N LYS A 884 17.49 -2.55 16.90
CA LYS A 884 17.18 -1.20 16.44
C LYS A 884 16.11 -1.28 15.36
N GLU A 885 15.04 -0.54 15.56
CA GLU A 885 13.99 -0.31 14.57
C GLU A 885 13.99 1.18 14.22
N LEU A 886 13.80 1.50 12.95
CA LEU A 886 13.54 2.86 12.49
C LEU A 886 12.03 3.10 12.58
N THR A 887 11.64 4.02 13.45
CA THR A 887 10.26 4.44 13.62
C THR A 887 10.08 5.82 13.02
N ALA A 888 9.19 5.96 12.04
CA ALA A 888 8.75 7.24 11.51
C ALA A 888 7.26 7.42 11.78
N THR A 889 6.85 8.64 12.10
CA THR A 889 5.44 9.03 11.98
C THR A 889 5.30 9.78 10.68
N VAL A 890 4.30 9.48 9.86
CA VAL A 890 4.04 10.18 8.60
C VAL A 890 2.58 10.61 8.50
N ILE A 891 2.32 11.61 7.67
CA ILE A 891 0.98 11.99 7.27
C ILE A 891 0.68 11.23 5.96
N PRO A 892 -0.33 10.34 5.91
CA PRO A 892 -0.55 9.43 4.78
C PRO A 892 -1.25 10.13 3.61
N TYR A 893 -0.59 11.10 2.98
CA TYR A 893 -1.10 11.85 1.82
C TYR A 893 -1.36 10.94 0.61
N SER A 894 -0.52 9.93 0.39
CA SER A 894 -0.62 8.94 -0.70
C SER A 894 -1.84 8.03 -0.59
N GLN A 895 -2.46 7.93 0.58
CA GLN A 895 -3.67 7.16 0.83
C GLN A 895 -4.92 8.05 0.95
N HIS A 896 -4.76 9.37 0.85
CA HIS A 896 -5.85 10.32 1.06
C HIS A 896 -6.63 10.57 -0.23
N GLY A 897 -7.75 9.85 -0.42
CA GLY A 897 -8.59 9.92 -1.62
C GLY A 897 -8.87 11.34 -2.15
N PRO A 898 -9.36 12.29 -1.33
CA PRO A 898 -9.66 13.65 -1.81
C PRO A 898 -8.44 14.43 -2.33
N LEU A 899 -7.25 14.20 -1.76
CA LEU A 899 -6.03 14.83 -2.26
C LEU A 899 -5.66 14.25 -3.63
N ARG A 900 -5.76 12.92 -3.77
CA ARG A 900 -5.39 12.22 -5.00
C ARG A 900 -6.31 12.58 -6.15
N GLU A 901 -7.62 12.64 -5.92
CA GLU A 901 -8.61 13.06 -6.91
C GLU A 901 -8.34 14.51 -7.38
N PHE A 902 -8.03 15.41 -6.44
CA PHE A 902 -7.72 16.80 -6.75
C PHE A 902 -6.42 16.94 -7.55
N LEU A 903 -5.32 16.30 -7.11
CA LEU A 903 -4.05 16.34 -7.83
C LEU A 903 -4.17 15.68 -9.21
N THR A 904 -4.92 14.58 -9.33
CA THR A 904 -5.21 13.93 -10.61
C THR A 904 -5.90 14.89 -11.58
N SER A 905 -6.86 15.67 -11.10
CA SER A 905 -7.56 16.68 -11.90
C SER A 905 -6.64 17.81 -12.35
N VAL A 906 -5.73 18.29 -11.48
CA VAL A 906 -4.72 19.30 -11.83
C VAL A 906 -3.74 18.77 -12.89
N VAL A 907 -3.26 17.54 -12.72
CA VAL A 907 -2.32 16.87 -13.65
C VAL A 907 -2.97 16.65 -15.01
N LYS A 908 -4.15 16.02 -15.07
CA LYS A 908 -4.89 15.79 -16.33
C LYS A 908 -5.20 17.09 -17.07
N HIS A 909 -5.54 18.17 -16.34
CA HIS A 909 -5.79 19.46 -16.98
C HIS A 909 -4.52 20.08 -17.57
N THR A 910 -3.42 20.01 -16.82
CA THR A 910 -2.13 20.55 -17.25
C THR A 910 -1.61 19.80 -18.48
N GLU A 911 -1.68 18.46 -18.46
CA GLU A 911 -1.31 17.63 -19.61
C GLU A 911 -2.17 17.96 -20.83
N ASN A 912 -3.50 18.05 -20.70
CA ASN A 912 -4.38 18.44 -21.80
C ASN A 912 -4.02 19.79 -22.42
N LYS A 913 -3.63 20.77 -21.60
CA LYS A 913 -3.20 22.08 -22.13
C LYS A 913 -1.89 22.01 -22.88
N ILE A 914 -0.99 21.11 -22.47
CA ILE A 914 0.27 20.86 -23.19
C ILE A 914 0.00 20.07 -24.48
N ARG A 915 -0.91 19.09 -24.46
CA ARG A 915 -1.39 18.38 -25.66
C ARG A 915 -1.98 19.36 -26.67
N GLU A 916 -2.84 20.29 -26.22
CA GLU A 916 -3.39 21.38 -27.05
C GLU A 916 -2.29 22.26 -27.67
N LEU A 917 -1.26 22.63 -26.91
CA LEU A 917 -0.13 23.41 -27.42
C LEU A 917 0.71 22.67 -28.47
N LYS A 918 0.88 21.36 -28.29
CA LYS A 918 1.66 20.50 -29.20
C LYS A 918 0.83 19.93 -30.34
N LYS A 919 -0.47 20.22 -30.39
CA LYS A 919 -1.44 19.67 -31.36
C LYS A 919 -1.49 18.14 -31.32
N PHE A 920 -1.28 17.58 -30.15
CA PHE A 920 -1.42 16.16 -29.90
C PHE A 920 -2.92 15.81 -29.80
N SER A 921 -3.33 14.74 -30.46
CA SER A 921 -4.72 14.29 -30.52
C SER A 921 -5.07 13.40 -29.30
N GLY A 922 -6.35 13.26 -28.97
CA GLY A 922 -6.80 12.69 -27.69
C GLY A 922 -6.71 13.64 -26.47
N LYS A 923 -7.87 14.03 -25.92
CA LYS A 923 -7.96 14.74 -24.62
C LYS A 923 -8.29 13.77 -23.50
N LEU A 924 -7.52 13.82 -22.42
CA LEU A 924 -7.83 13.09 -21.18
C LEU A 924 -9.18 13.57 -20.64
N GLN A 925 -10.13 12.66 -20.41
CA GLN A 925 -11.47 12.97 -19.89
C GLN A 925 -11.65 12.48 -18.43
N GLY A 926 -12.85 12.67 -17.87
CA GLY A 926 -13.24 12.14 -16.56
C GLY A 926 -12.68 12.90 -15.34
N TYR A 927 -12.42 14.21 -15.44
CA TYR A 927 -12.02 15.04 -14.29
C TYR A 927 -12.79 16.36 -14.23
N THR A 928 -12.95 16.91 -13.02
CA THR A 928 -13.60 18.21 -12.81
C THR A 928 -12.71 19.12 -11.96
N LEU A 929 -12.53 20.37 -12.39
CA LEU A 929 -11.69 21.35 -11.71
C LEU A 929 -12.39 22.71 -11.68
N GLU A 930 -12.25 23.49 -10.62
CA GLU A 930 -12.87 24.83 -10.52
C GLU A 930 -12.36 25.75 -11.65
N ARG A 931 -13.25 26.55 -12.23
CA ARG A 931 -12.93 27.44 -13.38
C ARG A 931 -11.77 28.39 -13.10
N ASP A 932 -11.64 28.87 -11.86
CA ASP A 932 -10.55 29.78 -11.50
C ASP A 932 -9.20 29.06 -11.47
N ILE A 933 -9.17 27.80 -11.00
CA ILE A 933 -7.98 26.94 -11.02
C ILE A 933 -7.60 26.59 -12.47
N GLN A 934 -8.58 26.24 -13.32
CA GLN A 934 -8.35 26.03 -14.76
C GLN A 934 -7.69 27.25 -15.42
N ARG A 935 -8.23 28.45 -15.17
CA ARG A 935 -7.69 29.71 -15.71
C ARG A 935 -6.24 29.97 -15.29
N ILE A 936 -5.84 29.55 -14.09
CA ILE A 936 -4.46 29.72 -13.61
C ILE A 936 -3.51 28.80 -14.38
N ILE A 937 -3.89 27.53 -14.53
CA ILE A 937 -3.13 26.55 -15.30
C ILE A 937 -3.04 26.99 -16.77
N ASP A 938 -4.16 27.41 -17.36
CA ASP A 938 -4.23 27.93 -18.73
C ASP A 938 -3.28 29.12 -18.93
N LYS A 939 -3.27 30.10 -18.00
CA LYS A 939 -2.38 31.26 -18.06
C LYS A 939 -0.91 30.86 -17.96
N LEU A 940 -0.55 29.91 -17.10
CA LEU A 940 0.83 29.40 -16.97
C LEU A 940 1.31 28.79 -18.29
N ILE A 941 0.47 27.98 -18.91
CA ILE A 941 0.79 27.32 -20.18
C ILE A 941 0.80 28.31 -21.36
N GLN A 942 -0.14 29.27 -21.41
CA GLN A 942 -0.18 30.32 -22.45
C GLN A 942 1.01 31.28 -22.39
N LYS A 943 1.41 31.74 -21.19
CA LYS A 943 2.60 32.60 -21.00
C LYS A 943 3.87 31.92 -21.54
N THR A 944 3.91 30.60 -21.44
CA THR A 944 4.99 29.77 -21.94
C THR A 944 4.96 29.65 -23.47
N ALA A 945 3.79 29.40 -24.07
CA ALA A 945 3.65 29.33 -25.53
C ALA A 945 4.18 30.61 -26.21
N VAL A 946 3.90 31.78 -25.63
CA VAL A 946 4.44 33.07 -26.09
C VAL A 946 5.98 33.12 -25.97
N SER A 947 6.56 32.57 -24.90
CA SER A 947 8.02 32.52 -24.72
C SER A 947 8.72 31.53 -25.66
N GLU A 948 8.16 30.34 -25.91
CA GLU A 948 8.70 29.35 -26.85
C GLU A 948 8.64 29.87 -28.30
N ILE A 949 7.55 30.55 -28.68
CA ILE A 949 7.38 31.19 -29.99
C ILE A 949 8.41 32.32 -30.20
N MET A 950 8.72 33.11 -29.16
CA MET A 950 9.72 34.18 -29.26
C MET A 950 11.17 33.65 -29.31
N THR A 951 11.46 32.49 -28.72
CA THR A 951 12.81 31.87 -28.76
C THR A 951 13.12 31.07 -30.04
N LYS A 952 12.11 30.63 -30.81
CA LYS A 952 12.29 29.98 -32.12
C LYS A 952 12.06 30.93 -33.29
N ALA A 953 12.80 32.04 -33.36
CA ALA A 953 12.97 32.78 -34.62
C ALA A 953 13.88 31.96 -35.55
N LYS A 954 13.29 31.27 -36.54
CA LYS A 954 13.98 30.40 -37.51
C LYS A 954 15.05 31.16 -38.32
N PRO A 955 16.24 30.58 -38.60
CA PRO A 955 17.11 31.07 -39.67
C PRO A 955 16.46 30.77 -41.02
N LYS A 956 16.44 31.75 -41.94
CA LYS A 956 15.96 31.58 -43.32
C LYS A 956 16.90 30.62 -44.08
N ILE A 957 16.42 29.43 -44.40
CA ILE A 957 17.07 28.52 -45.36
C ILE A 957 16.44 28.78 -46.73
N ASN A 958 17.26 29.22 -47.69
CA ASN A 958 16.87 29.44 -49.08
C ASN A 958 17.15 28.15 -49.86
N ILE A 959 16.11 27.43 -50.26
CA ILE A 959 16.23 26.17 -51.00
C ILE A 959 16.20 26.50 -52.50
N ASP A 960 17.29 26.17 -53.19
CA ASP A 960 17.43 26.34 -54.64
C ASP A 960 16.62 25.27 -55.37
N THR A 961 15.51 25.68 -55.98
CA THR A 961 14.52 24.83 -56.66
C THR A 961 15.04 24.17 -57.94
N SER A 962 16.27 24.49 -58.37
CA SER A 962 16.90 23.89 -59.54
C SER A 962 17.44 22.48 -59.29
N LYS A 963 17.93 22.16 -58.08
CA LYS A 963 18.49 20.82 -57.76
C LYS A 963 17.45 19.74 -57.47
N VAL A 964 16.29 20.13 -56.95
CA VAL A 964 15.20 19.19 -56.61
C VAL A 964 14.57 18.59 -57.88
N LYS A 965 14.43 19.38 -58.95
CA LYS A 965 13.94 18.88 -60.24
C LYS A 965 14.90 17.89 -60.91
N GLN A 966 16.20 18.01 -60.66
CA GLN A 966 17.20 17.09 -61.17
C GLN A 966 17.10 15.72 -60.46
N LEU A 967 16.93 15.73 -59.13
CA LEU A 967 16.79 14.51 -58.33
C LEU A 967 15.50 13.72 -58.64
N ILE A 968 14.40 14.41 -58.93
CA ILE A 968 13.15 13.76 -59.35
C ILE A 968 13.35 13.08 -60.72
N LYS A 969 13.99 13.78 -61.66
CA LYS A 969 14.25 13.26 -63.00
C LYS A 969 15.22 12.06 -63.01
N ASP A 970 16.20 12.07 -62.10
CA ASP A 970 17.14 10.97 -61.94
C ASP A 970 16.49 9.75 -61.27
N SER A 971 15.52 9.96 -60.37
CA SER A 971 14.77 8.88 -59.71
C SER A 971 13.76 8.22 -60.65
N ASP A 972 13.06 9.00 -61.48
CA ASP A 972 12.09 8.48 -62.45
C ASP A 972 12.77 7.59 -63.52
N GLN A 973 14.00 7.94 -63.92
CA GLN A 973 14.79 7.14 -64.86
C GLN A 973 15.28 5.80 -64.28
N VAL A 974 15.40 5.70 -62.94
CA VAL A 974 15.76 4.45 -62.26
C VAL A 974 14.54 3.54 -62.13
N CYS A 975 13.36 4.12 -61.86
CA CYS A 975 12.09 3.38 -61.83
C CYS A 975 11.73 2.78 -63.21
N GLU A 976 11.86 3.53 -64.30
CA GLU A 976 11.54 3.00 -65.65
C GLU A 976 12.46 1.82 -66.05
N LYS A 977 13.74 1.83 -65.64
CA LYS A 977 14.69 0.73 -65.94
C LYS A 977 14.45 -0.54 -65.14
N LEU A 978 13.78 -0.45 -63.99
CA LEU A 978 13.46 -1.61 -63.14
C LEU A 978 12.14 -2.28 -63.55
N ILE A 979 11.23 -1.53 -64.18
CA ILE A 979 9.90 -2.02 -64.60
C ILE A 979 9.96 -2.74 -65.95
N SER A 980 10.95 -2.49 -66.80
CA SER A 980 11.06 -3.11 -68.14
C SER A 980 11.68 -4.52 -68.16
N GLY A 981 11.82 -5.19 -67.01
CA GLY A 981 12.70 -6.37 -66.87
C GLY A 981 12.05 -7.72 -66.58
N LEU A 982 10.76 -7.83 -66.28
CA LEU A 982 10.17 -9.10 -65.81
C LEU A 982 8.72 -9.32 -66.28
N GLU A 983 8.56 -9.80 -67.51
CA GLU A 983 7.46 -10.67 -67.93
C GLU A 983 8.08 -11.92 -68.57
N GLU A 984 7.77 -13.12 -68.04
CA GLU A 984 7.41 -14.37 -68.76
C GLU A 984 7.58 -15.64 -67.88
N TYR A 985 6.61 -16.54 -68.04
CA TYR A 985 6.30 -17.81 -67.35
C TYR A 985 7.46 -18.86 -67.44
N GLU A 986 7.58 -19.93 -66.64
CA GLU A 986 6.67 -21.08 -66.45
C GLU A 986 7.07 -21.95 -65.24
N THR A 987 6.07 -22.58 -64.62
CA THR A 987 6.14 -23.61 -63.56
C THR A 987 6.05 -25.03 -64.13
N VAL A 988 6.84 -25.99 -63.62
CA VAL A 988 6.62 -27.44 -63.80
C VAL A 988 6.62 -28.21 -62.47
N SER A 989 5.47 -28.79 -62.16
CA SER A 989 5.13 -30.09 -61.54
C SER A 989 6.10 -30.80 -60.57
N ASN A 990 5.61 -31.13 -59.35
CA ASN A 990 5.27 -32.51 -58.91
C ASN A 990 4.85 -32.59 -57.41
N LYS A 991 3.76 -33.33 -57.15
CA LYS A 991 3.38 -33.98 -55.85
C LYS A 991 4.00 -35.41 -55.79
N PRO A 992 3.82 -36.29 -54.77
CA PRO A 992 3.29 -36.20 -53.37
C PRO A 992 4.22 -36.87 -52.30
N GLU A 993 3.89 -36.81 -50.99
CA GLU A 993 3.77 -37.97 -50.06
C GLU A 993 3.55 -37.58 -48.57
N GLU A 994 2.86 -38.48 -47.85
CA GLU A 994 2.33 -38.41 -46.48
C GLU A 994 3.37 -38.73 -45.38
N VAL A 995 3.10 -38.26 -44.14
CA VAL A 995 2.93 -39.06 -42.88
C VAL A 995 3.37 -38.28 -41.61
N SER A 996 2.38 -38.11 -40.71
CA SER A 996 2.34 -38.00 -39.23
C SER A 996 3.50 -37.40 -38.40
N ASP A 997 3.21 -36.43 -37.52
CA ASP A 997 2.79 -36.64 -36.12
C ASP A 997 2.55 -35.28 -35.44
N ILE A 998 1.64 -35.27 -34.46
CA ILE A 998 1.23 -34.12 -33.64
C ILE A 998 2.24 -33.94 -32.51
N GLU A 999 2.90 -32.78 -32.40
CA GLU A 999 3.42 -32.27 -31.11
C GLU A 999 3.24 -30.74 -31.00
N GLU A 1000 2.96 -30.33 -29.76
CA GLU A 1000 2.55 -29.01 -29.29
C GLU A 1000 3.51 -27.88 -29.69
N TYR A 1001 2.98 -26.79 -30.28
CA TYR A 1001 3.71 -25.52 -30.37
C TYR A 1001 3.41 -24.63 -29.17
N THR A 1002 4.29 -24.73 -28.16
CA THR A 1002 4.61 -23.61 -27.29
C THR A 1002 5.21 -22.48 -28.13
N ILE A 1003 4.58 -21.30 -28.12
CA ILE A 1003 5.20 -20.08 -28.65
C ILE A 1003 6.13 -19.53 -27.56
N ASP A 1004 7.35 -20.04 -27.52
CA ASP A 1004 8.49 -19.36 -26.92
C ASP A 1004 9.40 -18.90 -28.08
N GLY A 1005 9.63 -17.59 -28.17
CA GLY A 1005 10.78 -17.04 -28.90
C GLY A 1005 10.51 -16.33 -30.21
N VAL A 1006 9.72 -15.25 -30.20
CA VAL A 1006 10.00 -14.03 -31.01
C VAL A 1006 9.56 -12.79 -30.22
N ILE A 1007 10.28 -12.44 -29.15
CA ILE A 1007 10.38 -11.04 -28.73
C ILE A 1007 11.86 -10.77 -28.50
N SER A 1008 12.51 -10.23 -29.51
CA SER A 1008 13.82 -9.60 -29.39
C SER A 1008 13.68 -8.35 -28.52
N GLU A 1009 14.51 -8.24 -27.50
CA GLU A 1009 14.43 -7.28 -26.39
C GLU A 1009 14.85 -5.84 -26.76
N ASP A 1010 14.63 -5.37 -28.00
CA ASP A 1010 15.14 -4.05 -28.44
C ASP A 1010 14.27 -3.29 -29.48
N THR A 1011 12.93 -3.48 -29.48
CA THR A 1011 12.01 -2.61 -30.25
C THR A 1011 10.70 -2.32 -29.51
N LEU A 1012 10.41 -1.03 -29.31
CA LEU A 1012 9.13 -0.48 -28.84
C LEU A 1012 7.95 -1.00 -29.69
N THR A 1013 7.15 -1.93 -29.18
CA THR A 1013 5.84 -2.23 -29.77
C THR A 1013 4.81 -2.49 -28.65
N ASP A 1014 3.85 -1.58 -28.49
CA ASP A 1014 2.69 -1.70 -27.59
C ASP A 1014 1.64 -2.72 -28.13
N SER A 1015 2.03 -3.60 -29.06
CA SER A 1015 1.16 -4.57 -29.75
C SER A 1015 0.43 -5.50 -28.78
N GLY A 1016 1.01 -5.78 -27.60
CA GLY A 1016 0.36 -6.58 -26.55
C GLY A 1016 -0.81 -5.86 -25.87
N ASP A 1017 -0.71 -4.55 -25.64
CA ASP A 1017 -1.78 -3.78 -24.97
C ASP A 1017 -2.94 -3.49 -25.92
N ILE A 1018 -2.66 -3.24 -27.21
CA ILE A 1018 -3.70 -3.13 -28.25
C ILE A 1018 -4.37 -4.47 -28.52
N TYR A 1019 -3.62 -5.57 -28.50
CA TYR A 1019 -4.19 -6.92 -28.56
C TYR A 1019 -5.16 -7.19 -27.42
N ASN A 1020 -4.79 -6.81 -26.18
CA ASN A 1020 -5.68 -6.94 -25.02
C ASN A 1020 -6.95 -6.09 -25.15
N ILE A 1021 -6.85 -4.87 -25.71
CA ILE A 1021 -8.03 -4.05 -26.02
C ILE A 1021 -8.91 -4.77 -27.03
N LEU A 1022 -8.36 -5.21 -28.18
CA LEU A 1022 -9.12 -5.92 -29.22
C LEU A 1022 -9.80 -7.19 -28.70
N MET A 1023 -9.21 -7.90 -27.74
CA MET A 1023 -9.83 -9.08 -27.12
C MET A 1023 -11.06 -8.77 -26.25
N LEU A 1024 -11.17 -7.55 -25.72
CA LEU A 1024 -12.27 -7.12 -24.85
C LEU A 1024 -13.41 -6.42 -25.60
N LEU A 1025 -13.19 -6.05 -26.87
CA LEU A 1025 -14.20 -5.39 -27.72
C LEU A 1025 -15.25 -6.37 -28.26
N THR A 1026 -16.49 -5.87 -28.39
CA THR A 1026 -17.59 -6.56 -29.06
C THR A 1026 -17.37 -6.64 -30.58
N GLN A 1027 -18.15 -7.46 -31.29
CA GLN A 1027 -18.01 -7.60 -32.74
C GLN A 1027 -18.32 -6.30 -33.50
N ASP A 1028 -19.33 -5.55 -33.06
CA ASP A 1028 -19.67 -4.25 -33.64
C ASP A 1028 -18.54 -3.22 -33.42
N GLU A 1029 -17.88 -3.23 -32.27
CA GLU A 1029 -16.73 -2.36 -31.97
C GLU A 1029 -15.49 -2.72 -32.79
N LYS A 1030 -15.24 -4.03 -32.99
CA LYS A 1030 -14.18 -4.52 -33.90
C LYS A 1030 -14.47 -4.13 -35.35
N ASN A 1031 -15.73 -4.22 -35.78
CA ASN A 1031 -16.16 -3.80 -37.11
C ASN A 1031 -15.99 -2.29 -37.30
N LEU A 1032 -16.29 -1.46 -36.29
CA LEU A 1032 -16.03 -0.03 -36.32
C LEU A 1032 -14.52 0.27 -36.50
N ILE A 1033 -13.64 -0.43 -35.78
CA ILE A 1033 -12.19 -0.29 -35.94
C ILE A 1033 -11.73 -0.74 -37.35
N LYS A 1034 -12.31 -1.82 -37.90
CA LYS A 1034 -12.02 -2.30 -39.26
C LYS A 1034 -12.44 -1.28 -40.32
N ILE A 1035 -13.62 -0.69 -40.21
CA ILE A 1035 -14.11 0.37 -41.10
C ILE A 1035 -13.14 1.55 -41.07
N LEU A 1036 -12.69 1.94 -39.88
CA LEU A 1036 -11.72 3.02 -39.73
C LEU A 1036 -10.37 2.66 -40.36
N LEU A 1037 -9.86 1.43 -40.17
CA LEU A 1037 -8.61 0.97 -40.78
C LEU A 1037 -8.67 0.97 -42.32
N GLN A 1038 -9.75 0.44 -42.89
CA GLN A 1038 -9.95 0.35 -44.35
C GLN A 1038 -10.10 1.71 -45.03
N ASN A 1039 -10.54 2.74 -44.29
CA ASN A 1039 -10.67 4.11 -44.81
C ASN A 1039 -9.47 5.00 -44.44
N GLY A 1040 -8.30 4.42 -44.15
CA GLY A 1040 -7.09 5.20 -43.84
C GLY A 1040 -7.12 5.85 -42.47
N PHE A 1041 -7.67 5.12 -41.47
CA PHE A 1041 -7.83 5.50 -40.07
C PHE A 1041 -8.87 6.59 -39.80
N GLU A 1042 -9.69 6.96 -40.78
CA GLU A 1042 -10.72 8.00 -40.67
C GLU A 1042 -11.95 7.63 -41.52
N ALA A 1043 -13.15 7.76 -40.97
CA ALA A 1043 -14.40 7.55 -41.70
C ALA A 1043 -15.46 8.57 -41.31
N GLU A 1044 -16.22 9.08 -42.28
CA GLU A 1044 -17.35 9.99 -42.03
C GLU A 1044 -18.53 9.26 -41.36
N ASP A 1045 -19.28 9.95 -40.51
CA ASP A 1045 -20.46 9.44 -39.81
C ASP A 1045 -21.48 8.88 -40.81
N GLU A 1046 -21.66 9.51 -41.97
CA GLU A 1046 -22.53 8.98 -43.03
C GLU A 1046 -22.04 7.61 -43.54
N LEU A 1047 -20.73 7.43 -43.70
CA LEU A 1047 -20.15 6.16 -44.14
C LEU A 1047 -20.31 5.07 -43.07
N ILE A 1048 -20.07 5.42 -41.79
CA ILE A 1048 -20.19 4.49 -40.67
C ILE A 1048 -21.66 4.10 -40.45
N VAL A 1049 -22.60 5.05 -40.49
CA VAL A 1049 -24.05 4.77 -40.36
C VAL A 1049 -24.56 3.94 -41.54
N ASN A 1050 -24.04 4.17 -42.76
CA ASN A 1050 -24.42 3.39 -43.93
C ASN A 1050 -23.91 1.93 -43.85
N GLN A 1051 -22.74 1.71 -43.26
CA GLN A 1051 -22.13 0.38 -43.08
C GLN A 1051 -22.59 -0.35 -41.81
N MET A 1052 -23.01 0.38 -40.78
CA MET A 1052 -23.49 -0.16 -39.49
C MET A 1052 -24.94 0.29 -39.21
N GLN A 1053 -25.91 -0.37 -39.85
CA GLN A 1053 -27.32 0.00 -39.74
C GLN A 1053 -27.92 -0.36 -38.36
N GLY A 1054 -28.56 0.61 -37.69
CA GLY A 1054 -29.35 0.39 -36.47
C GLY A 1054 -28.59 0.52 -35.15
N ILE A 1055 -27.29 0.86 -35.16
CA ILE A 1055 -26.44 0.95 -33.96
C ILE A 1055 -26.06 2.41 -33.67
N PHE A 1056 -26.07 2.79 -32.39
CA PHE A 1056 -25.71 4.14 -31.97
C PHE A 1056 -24.18 4.27 -31.83
N ILE A 1057 -23.53 4.85 -32.84
CA ILE A 1057 -22.06 4.93 -32.98
C ILE A 1057 -21.37 5.52 -31.73
N GLU A 1058 -21.96 6.56 -31.13
CA GLU A 1058 -21.37 7.21 -29.94
C GLU A 1058 -21.25 6.25 -28.74
N THR A 1059 -22.17 5.29 -28.59
CA THR A 1059 -22.11 4.31 -27.50
C THR A 1059 -21.00 3.29 -27.68
N LEU A 1060 -20.71 2.89 -28.94
CA LEU A 1060 -19.58 2.00 -29.25
C LEU A 1060 -18.25 2.70 -28.99
N ILE A 1061 -18.13 3.97 -29.38
CA ILE A 1061 -16.91 4.77 -29.18
C ILE A 1061 -16.66 5.02 -27.70
N ASP A 1062 -17.70 5.34 -26.92
CA ASP A 1062 -17.59 5.52 -25.48
C ASP A 1062 -17.04 4.26 -24.79
N HIS A 1063 -17.53 3.08 -25.18
CA HIS A 1063 -17.08 1.80 -24.60
C HIS A 1063 -15.67 1.42 -25.06
N ILE A 1064 -15.33 1.59 -26.35
CA ILE A 1064 -13.96 1.40 -26.86
C ILE A 1064 -12.98 2.28 -26.09
N ASN A 1065 -13.32 3.56 -25.90
CA ASN A 1065 -12.46 4.51 -25.21
C ASN A 1065 -12.42 4.29 -23.70
N GLU A 1066 -13.47 3.78 -23.05
CA GLU A 1066 -13.42 3.38 -21.64
C GLU A 1066 -12.40 2.26 -21.42
N ILE A 1067 -12.47 1.21 -22.25
CA ILE A 1067 -11.50 0.09 -22.23
C ILE A 1067 -10.09 0.58 -22.55
N SER A 1068 -9.94 1.45 -23.55
CA SER A 1068 -8.64 2.03 -23.93
C SER A 1068 -8.05 2.88 -22.81
N LEU A 1069 -8.85 3.72 -22.14
CA LEU A 1069 -8.40 4.54 -21.02
C LEU A 1069 -7.93 3.70 -19.82
N ASP A 1070 -8.51 2.53 -19.61
CA ASP A 1070 -8.10 1.63 -18.53
C ASP A 1070 -6.78 0.91 -18.83
N ILE A 1071 -6.53 0.54 -20.09
CA ILE A 1071 -5.36 -0.27 -20.49
C ILE A 1071 -4.18 0.61 -20.89
N ILE A 1072 -4.36 1.49 -21.88
CA ILE A 1072 -3.31 2.35 -22.45
C ILE A 1072 -3.34 3.78 -21.91
N GLY A 1073 -4.39 4.17 -21.18
CA GLY A 1073 -4.47 5.50 -20.57
C GLY A 1073 -4.80 6.63 -21.54
N ASP A 1074 -5.16 6.30 -22.80
CA ASP A 1074 -5.57 7.24 -23.83
C ASP A 1074 -6.79 6.73 -24.60
N MET A 1075 -7.41 7.63 -25.35
CA MET A 1075 -8.49 7.27 -26.27
C MET A 1075 -7.90 6.62 -27.53
N LEU A 1076 -8.56 5.59 -28.03
CA LEU A 1076 -8.18 4.91 -29.27
C LEU A 1076 -8.86 5.54 -30.48
N VAL A 1077 -10.10 6.02 -30.31
CA VAL A 1077 -10.91 6.63 -31.37
C VAL A 1077 -11.36 8.03 -30.93
N SER A 1078 -11.12 9.04 -31.77
CA SER A 1078 -11.64 10.40 -31.56
C SER A 1078 -12.66 10.79 -32.62
N SER A 1079 -13.55 11.72 -32.25
CA SER A 1079 -14.51 12.33 -33.17
C SER A 1079 -14.00 13.70 -33.60
N LYS A 1080 -13.84 13.92 -34.90
CA LYS A 1080 -13.52 15.22 -35.51
C LYS A 1080 -14.69 15.64 -36.41
N ASP A 1081 -15.41 16.68 -36.02
CA ASP A 1081 -16.60 17.16 -36.73
C ASP A 1081 -17.64 16.05 -36.97
N SER A 1082 -17.77 15.60 -38.22
CA SER A 1082 -18.65 14.51 -38.68
C SER A 1082 -17.87 13.26 -39.12
N SER A 1083 -16.61 13.10 -38.69
CA SER A 1083 -15.79 11.90 -38.93
C SER A 1083 -15.25 11.31 -37.62
N LYS A 1084 -15.05 10.00 -37.62
CA LYS A 1084 -14.42 9.24 -36.55
C LYS A 1084 -13.02 8.84 -37.01
N VAL A 1085 -12.04 8.95 -36.13
CA VAL A 1085 -10.61 8.81 -36.48
C VAL A 1085 -9.91 7.96 -35.44
N ILE A 1086 -9.15 6.96 -35.88
CA ILE A 1086 -8.20 6.25 -35.02
C ILE A 1086 -7.01 7.16 -34.77
N GLU A 1087 -6.67 7.32 -33.50
CA GLU A 1087 -5.56 8.15 -33.04
C GLU A 1087 -4.22 7.70 -33.66
N GLU A 1088 -3.43 8.66 -34.17
CA GLU A 1088 -2.21 8.41 -34.97
C GLU A 1088 -1.23 7.48 -34.27
N ASP A 1089 -1.12 7.61 -32.96
CA ASP A 1089 -0.20 6.89 -32.10
C ASP A 1089 -0.46 5.38 -32.03
N TYR A 1090 -1.63 4.89 -32.43
CA TYR A 1090 -2.02 3.47 -32.32
C TYR A 1090 -2.18 2.78 -33.69
N ARG A 1091 -1.91 3.51 -34.77
CA ARG A 1091 -2.15 3.05 -36.14
C ARG A 1091 -1.19 1.95 -36.55
N GLU A 1092 0.08 2.05 -36.18
CA GLU A 1092 1.11 1.07 -36.52
C GLU A 1092 0.87 -0.27 -35.81
N GLU A 1093 0.43 -0.24 -34.55
CA GLU A 1093 0.12 -1.44 -33.78
C GLU A 1093 -1.17 -2.10 -34.27
N LEU A 1094 -2.20 -1.32 -34.64
CA LEU A 1094 -3.42 -1.85 -35.25
C LEU A 1094 -3.16 -2.45 -36.64
N LEU A 1095 -2.29 -1.85 -37.45
CA LEU A 1095 -1.83 -2.42 -38.72
C LEU A 1095 -1.09 -3.76 -38.51
N SER A 1096 -0.25 -3.84 -37.48
CA SER A 1096 0.47 -5.09 -37.16
C SER A 1096 -0.46 -6.24 -36.74
N LEU A 1097 -1.71 -5.91 -36.38
CA LEU A 1097 -2.77 -6.84 -35.97
C LEU A 1097 -3.90 -6.92 -37.02
N GLU A 1098 -3.73 -6.34 -38.20
CA GLU A 1098 -4.74 -6.32 -39.27
C GLU A 1098 -5.09 -7.73 -39.77
N ASP A 1099 -4.08 -8.62 -39.88
CA ASP A 1099 -4.29 -10.03 -40.21
C ASP A 1099 -5.15 -10.75 -39.15
N TYR A 1100 -5.05 -10.34 -37.88
CA TYR A 1100 -5.87 -10.89 -36.79
C TYR A 1100 -7.33 -10.40 -36.86
N LEU A 1101 -7.55 -9.14 -37.26
CA LEU A 1101 -8.88 -8.56 -37.50
C LEU A 1101 -9.57 -9.19 -38.73
N ASN A 1102 -8.79 -9.68 -39.70
CA ASN A 1102 -9.29 -10.33 -40.90
C ASN A 1102 -9.65 -11.81 -40.67
N VAL A 1103 -8.84 -12.56 -39.89
CA VAL A 1103 -9.10 -13.98 -39.58
C VAL A 1103 -10.39 -14.21 -38.78
N ILE A 1104 -10.86 -13.22 -38.02
CA ILE A 1104 -12.11 -13.31 -37.24
C ILE A 1104 -13.37 -12.99 -38.10
N ASN A 1105 -13.22 -12.52 -39.35
CA ASN A 1105 -14.34 -12.05 -40.19
C ASN A 1105 -14.56 -12.81 -41.50
N GLU A 1106 -13.66 -13.69 -41.94
CA GLU A 1106 -13.85 -14.46 -43.20
C GLU A 1106 -15.00 -15.50 -43.14
N GLU A 1107 -15.59 -15.77 -41.98
CA GLU A 1107 -16.75 -16.67 -41.89
C GLU A 1107 -18.11 -15.98 -42.18
N ASN A 1108 -18.22 -14.64 -42.27
CA ASN A 1108 -19.55 -13.99 -42.15
C ASN A 1108 -20.02 -12.97 -43.24
N GLU A 1109 -19.24 -12.59 -44.26
CA GLU A 1109 -19.57 -11.44 -45.15
C GLU A 1109 -20.01 -11.74 -46.62
N ALA A 1110 -20.62 -12.88 -46.95
CA ALA A 1110 -21.07 -13.14 -48.34
C ALA A 1110 -22.54 -12.80 -48.68
N ASP A 1111 -23.47 -12.76 -47.72
CA ASP A 1111 -24.92 -12.86 -48.06
C ASP A 1111 -25.81 -11.67 -47.66
N GLY A 1112 -25.35 -10.68 -46.88
CA GLY A 1112 -26.15 -9.50 -46.47
C GLY A 1112 -27.49 -9.80 -45.77
N LEU A 1113 -27.75 -11.07 -45.46
CA LEU A 1113 -28.88 -11.58 -44.70
C LEU A 1113 -28.44 -11.69 -43.23
N PRO A 1114 -29.31 -11.33 -42.25
CA PRO A 1114 -29.06 -11.67 -40.85
C PRO A 1114 -28.77 -13.17 -40.72
N ASP A 1115 -27.96 -13.57 -39.74
CA ASP A 1115 -27.46 -14.96 -39.66
C ASP A 1115 -28.60 -16.00 -39.58
N GLU A 1116 -29.70 -15.64 -38.92
CA GLU A 1116 -30.97 -16.39 -38.85
C GLU A 1116 -31.57 -16.68 -40.25
N TRP A 1117 -31.42 -15.74 -41.19
CA TRP A 1117 -31.93 -15.86 -42.57
C TRP A 1117 -30.95 -16.56 -43.52
N LYS A 1118 -29.63 -16.51 -43.23
CA LYS A 1118 -28.64 -17.34 -43.91
C LYS A 1118 -28.86 -18.81 -43.55
N GLU A 1119 -29.05 -19.10 -42.27
CA GLU A 1119 -29.35 -20.45 -41.79
C GLU A 1119 -30.68 -20.94 -42.37
N PHE A 1120 -31.71 -20.09 -42.38
CA PHE A 1120 -32.98 -20.37 -43.07
C PHE A 1120 -32.79 -20.81 -44.53
N LYS A 1121 -32.01 -20.05 -45.32
CA LYS A 1121 -31.71 -20.37 -46.73
C LYS A 1121 -31.02 -21.72 -46.88
N THR A 1122 -30.06 -22.05 -46.02
CA THR A 1122 -29.32 -23.33 -46.10
C THR A 1122 -30.16 -24.56 -45.77
N ARG A 1123 -31.24 -24.38 -45.00
CA ARG A 1123 -32.13 -25.48 -44.58
C ARG A 1123 -33.32 -25.69 -45.52
N LEU A 1124 -33.60 -24.75 -46.41
CA LEU A 1124 -34.68 -24.91 -47.39
C LEU A 1124 -34.25 -25.81 -48.55
N THR A 1125 -35.16 -26.70 -48.96
CA THR A 1125 -35.01 -27.53 -50.16
C THR A 1125 -35.36 -26.76 -51.44
N ASP A 1126 -34.86 -27.20 -52.60
CA ASP A 1126 -35.05 -26.50 -53.87
C ASP A 1126 -36.53 -26.27 -54.22
N TYR A 1127 -37.41 -27.23 -53.93
CA TYR A 1127 -38.86 -27.10 -54.20
C TYR A 1127 -39.57 -26.17 -53.20
N GLN A 1128 -39.06 -26.03 -51.97
CA GLN A 1128 -39.54 -25.04 -50.99
C GLN A 1128 -39.12 -23.62 -51.39
N ILE A 1129 -37.91 -23.44 -51.93
CA ILE A 1129 -37.45 -22.15 -52.45
C ILE A 1129 -38.24 -21.75 -53.71
N GLN A 1130 -38.53 -22.70 -54.60
CA GLN A 1130 -39.41 -22.47 -55.76
C GLN A 1130 -40.85 -22.10 -55.34
N THR A 1131 -41.33 -22.68 -54.23
CA THR A 1131 -42.64 -22.34 -53.65
C THR A 1131 -42.66 -20.91 -53.11
N LEU A 1132 -41.63 -20.50 -52.37
CA LEU A 1132 -41.47 -19.11 -51.91
C LEU A 1132 -41.38 -18.13 -53.09
N LYS A 1133 -40.67 -18.50 -54.15
CA LYS A 1133 -40.59 -17.70 -55.37
C LYS A 1133 -41.95 -17.56 -56.06
N ALA A 1134 -42.72 -18.64 -56.17
CA ALA A 1134 -44.06 -18.60 -56.76
C ALA A 1134 -45.01 -17.69 -55.96
N ILE A 1135 -44.92 -17.68 -54.64
CA ILE A 1135 -45.76 -16.83 -53.75
C ILE A 1135 -45.37 -15.34 -53.86
N VAL A 1136 -44.09 -15.04 -54.09
CA VAL A 1136 -43.58 -13.66 -54.21
C VAL A 1136 -43.84 -13.06 -55.61
N GLU A 1137 -43.72 -13.85 -56.68
CA GLU A 1137 -43.68 -13.33 -58.05
C GLU A 1137 -45.00 -13.50 -58.85
N ILE A 1138 -45.89 -14.42 -58.46
CA ILE A 1138 -47.09 -14.78 -59.25
C ILE A 1138 -48.38 -14.36 -58.53
N GLU A 1139 -49.28 -13.64 -59.21
CA GLU A 1139 -50.56 -13.16 -58.63
C GLU A 1139 -51.50 -14.31 -58.20
N GLU A 1140 -51.51 -15.44 -58.92
CA GLU A 1140 -52.26 -16.66 -58.55
C GLU A 1140 -51.29 -17.86 -58.32
N PRO A 1141 -50.64 -17.94 -57.15
CA PRO A 1141 -49.53 -18.87 -56.91
C PRO A 1141 -49.99 -20.33 -56.80
N MET A 1142 -51.26 -20.58 -56.47
CA MET A 1142 -51.80 -21.93 -56.22
C MET A 1142 -51.63 -22.88 -57.41
N LYS A 1143 -51.62 -22.38 -58.65
CA LYS A 1143 -51.49 -23.23 -59.83
C LYS A 1143 -50.07 -23.80 -59.98
N GLU A 1144 -49.05 -22.99 -59.66
CA GLU A 1144 -47.65 -23.42 -59.70
C GLU A 1144 -47.28 -24.22 -58.44
N ILE A 1145 -47.79 -23.82 -57.27
CA ILE A 1145 -47.61 -24.60 -56.03
C ILE A 1145 -48.20 -26.00 -56.18
N ASN A 1146 -49.40 -26.14 -56.76
CA ASN A 1146 -50.00 -27.46 -57.01
C ASN A 1146 -49.17 -28.30 -57.98
N LYS A 1147 -48.56 -27.69 -58.99
CA LYS A 1147 -47.67 -28.39 -59.92
C LYS A 1147 -46.36 -28.85 -59.26
N ILE A 1148 -45.72 -28.00 -58.46
CA ILE A 1148 -44.55 -28.35 -57.65
C ILE A 1148 -44.90 -29.49 -56.67
N CYS A 1149 -46.08 -29.43 -56.07
CA CYS A 1149 -46.61 -30.45 -55.18
C CYS A 1149 -46.87 -31.80 -55.88
N GLU A 1150 -47.47 -31.79 -57.07
CA GLU A 1150 -47.70 -33.00 -57.88
C GLU A 1150 -46.40 -33.66 -58.34
N GLU A 1151 -45.41 -32.87 -58.75
CA GLU A 1151 -44.09 -33.35 -59.17
C GLU A 1151 -43.28 -33.96 -58.01
N ASN A 1152 -43.50 -33.49 -56.78
CA ASN A 1152 -42.81 -33.96 -55.57
C ASN A 1152 -43.66 -34.89 -54.68
N LEU A 1153 -44.89 -35.22 -55.07
CA LEU A 1153 -45.85 -36.06 -54.33
C LEU A 1153 -46.18 -35.53 -52.91
N ILE A 1154 -46.24 -34.21 -52.72
CA ILE A 1154 -46.53 -33.55 -51.43
C ILE A 1154 -47.84 -32.77 -51.55
N MET A 1155 -48.60 -32.60 -50.45
CA MET A 1155 -49.80 -31.75 -50.44
C MET A 1155 -49.42 -30.27 -50.18
N PRO A 1156 -50.07 -29.29 -50.85
CA PRO A 1156 -49.73 -27.87 -50.71
C PRO A 1156 -49.71 -27.34 -49.27
N ALA A 1157 -50.65 -27.78 -48.43
CA ALA A 1157 -50.68 -27.40 -47.02
C ALA A 1157 -49.43 -27.88 -46.26
N MET A 1158 -49.00 -29.13 -46.50
CA MET A 1158 -47.80 -29.68 -45.86
C MET A 1158 -46.53 -28.99 -46.35
N LEU A 1159 -46.52 -28.54 -47.61
CA LEU A 1159 -45.39 -27.81 -48.16
C LEU A 1159 -45.25 -26.42 -47.51
N ILE A 1160 -46.36 -25.71 -47.32
CA ILE A 1160 -46.39 -24.40 -46.65
C ILE A 1160 -46.00 -24.55 -45.17
N ASP A 1161 -46.56 -25.55 -44.48
CA ASP A 1161 -46.22 -25.85 -43.08
C ASP A 1161 -44.73 -26.16 -42.93
N SER A 1162 -44.16 -26.94 -43.87
CA SER A 1162 -42.73 -27.27 -43.82
C SER A 1162 -41.83 -26.04 -44.00
N VAL A 1163 -42.25 -25.05 -44.80
CA VAL A 1163 -41.50 -23.80 -44.97
C VAL A 1163 -41.59 -22.93 -43.71
N ASN A 1164 -42.77 -22.87 -43.09
CA ASN A 1164 -42.98 -22.16 -41.84
C ASN A 1164 -42.29 -22.82 -40.65
N GLU A 1165 -42.20 -24.15 -40.62
CA GLU A 1165 -41.49 -24.89 -39.57
C GLU A 1165 -39.99 -24.55 -39.60
N VAL A 1166 -39.39 -24.57 -40.79
CA VAL A 1166 -37.98 -24.13 -40.96
C VAL A 1166 -37.83 -22.66 -40.57
N ALA A 1167 -38.80 -21.79 -40.87
CA ALA A 1167 -38.75 -20.38 -40.51
C ALA A 1167 -38.89 -20.14 -39.01
N VAL A 1168 -39.73 -20.90 -38.30
CA VAL A 1168 -39.86 -20.84 -36.83
C VAL A 1168 -38.59 -21.35 -36.16
N GLU A 1169 -37.95 -22.37 -36.73
CA GLU A 1169 -36.70 -22.90 -36.18
C GLU A 1169 -35.51 -21.96 -36.35
N THR A 1170 -35.45 -21.21 -37.44
CA THR A 1170 -34.28 -20.34 -37.73
C THR A 1170 -34.54 -18.87 -37.45
N ILE A 1171 -35.67 -18.32 -37.90
CA ILE A 1171 -36.04 -16.89 -37.77
C ILE A 1171 -36.91 -16.65 -36.52
N GLY A 1172 -37.51 -17.70 -35.95
CA GLY A 1172 -38.31 -17.60 -34.73
C GLY A 1172 -39.76 -17.16 -34.93
N ASP A 1173 -40.22 -17.02 -36.18
CA ASP A 1173 -41.61 -16.69 -36.54
C ASP A 1173 -42.05 -17.38 -37.83
N ILE A 1174 -43.37 -17.49 -38.04
CA ILE A 1174 -43.94 -17.98 -39.30
C ILE A 1174 -43.84 -16.89 -40.38
N ILE A 1175 -43.66 -17.28 -41.63
CA ILE A 1175 -43.47 -16.33 -42.75
C ILE A 1175 -44.60 -16.37 -43.78
N ILE A 1176 -45.34 -17.47 -43.87
CA ILE A 1176 -46.53 -17.64 -44.72
C ILE A 1176 -47.74 -17.84 -43.81
N ASP A 1177 -48.82 -17.11 -44.02
CA ASP A 1177 -50.07 -17.29 -43.27
C ASP A 1177 -50.75 -18.62 -43.68
N PRO A 1178 -50.89 -19.61 -42.76
CA PRO A 1178 -51.46 -20.92 -43.08
C PRO A 1178 -53.00 -20.90 -43.20
N ASP A 1179 -53.68 -19.88 -42.67
CA ASP A 1179 -55.15 -19.82 -42.63
C ASP A 1179 -55.76 -19.12 -43.86
N ARG A 1180 -54.92 -18.64 -44.79
CA ARG A 1180 -55.35 -17.86 -45.96
C ARG A 1180 -55.17 -18.63 -47.28
N LEU A 1181 -56.22 -18.62 -48.12
CA LEU A 1181 -56.23 -19.20 -49.46
C LEU A 1181 -56.58 -18.11 -50.49
N PRO A 1182 -55.66 -17.67 -51.37
CA PRO A 1182 -54.28 -18.15 -51.54
C PRO A 1182 -53.32 -17.72 -50.39
N PRO A 1183 -52.23 -18.47 -50.16
CA PRO A 1183 -51.26 -18.19 -49.11
C PRO A 1183 -50.57 -16.84 -49.33
N LEU A 1184 -50.42 -16.06 -48.27
CA LEU A 1184 -49.79 -14.74 -48.32
C LEU A 1184 -48.62 -14.68 -47.33
N ILE A 1185 -47.54 -14.00 -47.72
CA ILE A 1185 -46.42 -13.70 -46.83
C ILE A 1185 -46.86 -12.66 -45.79
N ILE A 1186 -46.45 -12.87 -44.54
CA ILE A 1186 -46.82 -12.02 -43.40
C ILE A 1186 -46.12 -10.65 -43.51
N GLU A 1187 -46.86 -9.57 -43.24
CA GLU A 1187 -46.38 -8.18 -43.34
C GLU A 1187 -45.12 -7.96 -42.49
N GLY A 1188 -44.05 -7.42 -43.09
CA GLY A 1188 -42.75 -7.19 -42.45
C GLY A 1188 -41.63 -8.12 -42.89
N THR A 1189 -41.95 -9.31 -43.43
CA THR A 1189 -40.94 -10.28 -43.91
C THR A 1189 -40.75 -10.27 -45.43
N VAL A 1190 -41.69 -9.67 -46.17
CA VAL A 1190 -41.74 -9.61 -47.64
C VAL A 1190 -40.46 -9.03 -48.27
N GLU A 1191 -39.89 -7.99 -47.67
CA GLU A 1191 -38.72 -7.29 -48.24
C GLU A 1191 -37.43 -8.10 -48.13
N ILE A 1192 -37.27 -8.85 -47.03
CA ILE A 1192 -36.13 -9.76 -46.78
C ILE A 1192 -36.28 -11.04 -47.61
N LEU A 1193 -37.49 -11.61 -47.67
CA LEU A 1193 -37.81 -12.75 -48.54
C LEU A 1193 -37.58 -12.44 -50.02
N SER A 1194 -37.94 -11.22 -50.47
CA SER A 1194 -37.68 -10.78 -51.84
C SER A 1194 -36.19 -10.66 -52.15
N ARG A 1195 -35.35 -10.34 -51.16
CA ARG A 1195 -33.88 -10.35 -51.30
C ARG A 1195 -33.34 -11.78 -51.33
N LEU A 1196 -33.82 -12.65 -50.44
CA LEU A 1196 -33.44 -14.07 -50.39
C LEU A 1196 -33.74 -14.78 -51.72
N VAL A 1197 -34.93 -14.54 -52.30
CA VAL A 1197 -35.32 -15.10 -53.60
C VAL A 1197 -34.49 -14.52 -54.75
N LYS A 1198 -34.10 -13.24 -54.69
CA LYS A 1198 -33.19 -12.62 -55.68
C LYS A 1198 -31.76 -13.15 -55.63
N ILE A 1199 -31.26 -13.55 -54.46
CA ILE A 1199 -29.93 -14.13 -54.27
C ILE A 1199 -29.88 -15.59 -54.80
N TYR A 1200 -31.04 -16.25 -54.92
CA TYR A 1200 -31.15 -17.61 -55.45
C TYR A 1200 -31.29 -17.67 -56.99
N LEU A 1201 -31.40 -16.50 -57.67
CA LEU A 1201 -31.33 -16.34 -59.13
C LEU A 1201 -29.90 -15.97 -59.54
#